data_AF-A2ESZ1-F1
#
_entry.id   AF-A2ESZ1-F1
#
_cell.length_a   1.000
_cell.length_b   1.000
_cell.length_c   1.000
_cell.angle_alpha   90.00
_cell.angle_beta   90.00
_cell.angle_gamma   90.00
#
_symmetry.space_group_name_H-M   'P 1'
#
loop_
_entity.id
_entity.type
_entity.pdbx_description
1 polymer ?
#
loop_
_entity_poly.entity_id
_entity_poly.type
_entity_poly.pdbx_seq_one_letter_code
_entity_poly.pdbx_strand_id
1 'polypeptide(L)'
;MYVNSITIVGDISSIGSKAFSNSPSIKFILIKGSITFKSESFQDIPGLVSLTIGSTSQIPSYSFTHCDYLETFEILNNIRSVSLTNNAFSNHNIKKIIINSSISFQSSPFDNCNLLNYLFIGGSVSGNYENALNAIDKLENITIAGRIDLISSNTFNSQSTLKEVRLFNAYAIKENSFKDYTNLKYVEIKSSSSSLSIGNSTFSGCTSLVDIKLPDSIQSIGSYLLSGCSSLSVINLPNRLTSISSFMLSNCVLIESLIIPESVRSIGNNAFSNCAKLSQITFQSKTIELNGFCFNNCPLIIDFTFSGTKITLNSYCFSGAECIVNVKIECDTINFNDNCFTNSNVQHVLVNGSVYLGNQIYSEHMQTILIDGNINKIMNTSFSNSASLRSFTSTKTISYQSYNGQYISFSGCINLSSVSFSATMTELIPMFCFANCVKLSSFVIPQSVRQIKEYAFSGCNSLTSIDIPGQIGILGNNIFESCSSLTEVTFQQNRNIGTIPDGCFKSCTSLTTISIPSNIKNIGSRSFYNCNQLSSIQGLTSFSKIGEYAFYKCSFSTLDINGNSLNINQRAFDSCGELANITITGSINSISEYSFSNCPKLVFVNFSCTVTQFPSNVFYHSPNIEQVYFYRLTTLGENSFHSNSKLQLIEIQEQLQEIQQNSFYQCSNLASVSFPNTLTIIGSFAFYRCSKLIYLSFSSLTSIGESAFESCAELLYVQLYGSYPTIPVKAFKSCSKLNGVGFDNAGTITEIRDEAFYQCTSINISLLPFYSLQRIGRSSFCQCDYLKKLLLSPCVTTIDEFAFYRCNSLYVVRLPPRLITLGKSAFYECRNLESINLSIFMNSVEEYSFANTRIKQVIIYPGIIVKPNAFKNCNELVNIEVYSDCTICPNAFTFQNKINLYLADNAQLLSNSLSNHIESIYYLGKEDNCLDEMVNELHRIYEPKPNVFIYVSRKYKNSTFAQYPVKSISITLPEAIDNYDCSAIILTEKQCHFRFDNFNLFSNFVFFISLIK
;
A
#
# COMPACT_ATOMS: atom_id res chain seq x y z
N MET A 1 84.13 -66.99 -41.43
CA MET A 1 84.62 -65.67 -41.00
C MET A 1 83.62 -65.08 -40.01
N TYR A 2 84.09 -64.57 -38.87
CA TYR A 2 83.26 -63.87 -37.88
C TYR A 2 83.00 -62.42 -38.33
N VAL A 3 82.21 -62.24 -39.39
CA VAL A 3 81.91 -60.90 -39.92
C VAL A 3 80.67 -60.36 -39.20
N ASN A 4 80.88 -59.38 -38.31
CA ASN A 4 79.80 -58.75 -37.53
C ASN A 4 79.00 -57.72 -38.34
N SER A 5 79.63 -57.10 -39.35
CA SER A 5 79.04 -56.04 -40.15
C SER A 5 79.44 -56.17 -41.62
N ILE A 6 78.49 -55.99 -42.53
CA ILE A 6 78.71 -55.96 -43.97
C ILE A 6 78.37 -54.56 -44.49
N THR A 7 79.28 -53.97 -45.26
CA THR A 7 79.00 -52.77 -46.05
C THR A 7 79.18 -53.08 -47.52
N ILE A 8 78.13 -52.85 -48.33
CA ILE A 8 78.16 -52.99 -49.78
C ILE A 8 78.09 -51.60 -50.40
N VAL A 9 79.09 -51.29 -51.22
CA VAL A 9 79.20 -50.03 -51.96
C VAL A 9 78.88 -50.32 -53.43
N GLY A 10 77.75 -49.80 -53.92
CA GLY A 10 77.26 -50.04 -55.29
C GLY A 10 75.84 -50.61 -55.34
N ASP A 11 75.26 -50.64 -56.54
CA ASP A 11 73.92 -51.19 -56.80
C ASP A 11 73.92 -52.72 -56.82
N ILE A 12 72.88 -53.34 -56.25
CA ILE A 12 72.65 -54.78 -56.23
C ILE A 12 71.46 -55.10 -57.14
N SER A 13 71.77 -55.55 -58.36
CA SER A 13 70.76 -55.83 -59.40
C SER A 13 69.75 -56.91 -58.99
N SER A 14 70.19 -57.90 -58.20
CA SER A 14 69.29 -58.80 -57.46
C SER A 14 70.05 -59.45 -56.30
N ILE A 15 69.37 -59.65 -55.19
CA ILE A 15 69.83 -60.55 -54.13
C ILE A 15 69.06 -61.87 -54.23
N GLY A 16 69.77 -63.00 -54.14
CA GLY A 16 69.15 -64.33 -54.19
C GLY A 16 68.33 -64.63 -52.93
N SER A 17 67.38 -65.55 -53.03
CA SER A 17 66.73 -66.12 -51.85
C SER A 17 67.79 -66.72 -50.92
N LYS A 18 67.63 -66.53 -49.61
CA LYS A 18 68.57 -67.03 -48.58
C LYS A 18 70.00 -66.50 -48.68
N ALA A 19 70.23 -65.37 -49.37
CA ALA A 19 71.51 -64.68 -49.26
C ALA A 19 71.80 -64.39 -47.78
N PHE A 20 72.97 -64.84 -47.30
CA PHE A 20 73.42 -64.77 -45.91
C PHE A 20 72.79 -65.78 -44.90
N SER A 21 71.96 -66.73 -45.34
CA SER A 21 71.20 -67.66 -44.46
C SER A 21 72.02 -68.54 -43.50
N ASN A 22 73.33 -68.67 -43.73
CA ASN A 22 74.25 -69.45 -42.90
C ASN A 22 75.25 -68.58 -42.13
N SER A 23 74.92 -67.31 -41.89
CA SER A 23 75.83 -66.32 -41.29
C SER A 23 75.30 -65.76 -39.96
N PRO A 24 75.25 -66.56 -38.88
CA PRO A 24 74.67 -66.15 -37.59
C PRO A 24 75.45 -65.04 -36.88
N SER A 25 76.66 -64.71 -37.35
CA SER A 25 77.49 -63.63 -36.78
C SER A 25 77.21 -62.25 -37.37
N ILE A 26 76.52 -62.14 -38.51
CA ILE A 26 76.21 -60.85 -39.14
C ILE A 26 75.11 -60.16 -38.36
N LYS A 27 75.43 -59.00 -37.77
CA LYS A 27 74.47 -58.17 -37.03
C LYS A 27 74.06 -56.91 -37.80
N PHE A 28 74.93 -56.38 -38.65
CA PHE A 28 74.69 -55.10 -39.33
C PHE A 28 74.93 -55.23 -40.83
N ILE A 29 73.94 -54.84 -41.64
CA ILE A 29 74.10 -54.77 -43.09
C ILE A 29 73.79 -53.35 -43.55
N LEU A 30 74.76 -52.74 -44.23
CA LEU A 30 74.61 -51.45 -44.89
C LEU A 30 74.84 -51.61 -46.39
N ILE A 31 73.82 -51.32 -47.20
CA ILE A 31 73.91 -51.30 -48.66
C ILE A 31 73.73 -49.85 -49.10
N LYS A 32 74.79 -49.22 -49.61
CA LYS A 32 74.73 -47.79 -49.99
C LYS A 32 73.99 -47.56 -51.32
N GLY A 33 73.96 -48.54 -52.21
CA GLY A 33 73.29 -48.45 -53.51
C GLY A 33 71.82 -48.92 -53.51
N SER A 34 71.23 -48.98 -54.69
CA SER A 34 69.90 -49.55 -54.91
C SER A 34 69.91 -51.08 -54.80
N ILE A 35 68.80 -51.67 -54.35
CA ILE A 35 68.61 -53.11 -54.27
C ILE A 35 67.25 -53.53 -54.84
N THR A 36 67.27 -54.54 -55.71
CA THR A 36 66.05 -55.23 -56.16
C THR A 36 65.83 -56.47 -55.31
N PHE A 37 64.75 -56.48 -54.53
CA PHE A 37 64.33 -57.65 -53.76
C PHE A 37 63.70 -58.71 -54.68
N LYS A 38 64.11 -59.96 -54.51
CA LYS A 38 63.36 -61.15 -54.95
C LYS A 38 62.52 -61.69 -53.78
N SER A 39 61.60 -62.62 -54.03
CA SER A 39 60.89 -63.32 -52.95
C SER A 39 61.88 -63.88 -51.92
N GLU A 40 61.61 -63.70 -50.62
CA GLU A 40 62.42 -64.25 -49.51
C GLU A 40 63.87 -63.72 -49.44
N SER A 41 64.10 -62.49 -49.94
CA SER A 41 65.39 -61.81 -49.83
C SER A 41 65.70 -61.40 -48.40
N PHE A 42 66.84 -61.83 -47.83
CA PHE A 42 67.24 -61.68 -46.42
C PHE A 42 66.55 -62.62 -45.44
N GLN A 43 66.06 -63.78 -45.89
CA GLN A 43 65.58 -64.85 -45.03
C GLN A 43 66.72 -65.56 -44.28
N ASP A 44 66.42 -66.12 -43.09
CA ASP A 44 67.28 -67.02 -42.31
C ASP A 44 68.59 -66.36 -41.79
N ILE A 45 68.56 -65.07 -41.42
CA ILE A 45 69.73 -64.38 -40.83
C ILE A 45 69.48 -64.13 -39.33
N PRO A 46 69.61 -65.15 -38.46
CA PRO A 46 69.22 -65.04 -37.05
C PRO A 46 70.10 -64.05 -36.26
N GLY A 47 71.27 -63.66 -36.75
CA GLY A 47 72.11 -62.65 -36.09
C GLY A 47 71.74 -61.20 -36.39
N LEU A 48 70.92 -60.95 -37.43
CA LEU A 48 70.74 -59.61 -38.00
C LEU A 48 69.99 -58.69 -37.03
N VAL A 49 70.59 -57.56 -36.68
CA VAL A 49 70.03 -56.54 -35.77
C VAL A 49 69.58 -55.29 -36.54
N SER A 50 70.33 -54.88 -37.57
CA SER A 50 70.01 -53.70 -38.37
C SER A 50 70.28 -53.92 -39.85
N LEU A 51 69.34 -53.47 -40.68
CA LEU A 51 69.47 -53.41 -42.13
C LEU A 51 69.21 -51.99 -42.64
N THR A 52 70.20 -51.42 -43.31
CA THR A 52 70.11 -50.11 -43.96
C THR A 52 70.39 -50.28 -45.45
N ILE A 53 69.50 -49.77 -46.30
CA ILE A 53 69.63 -49.82 -47.76
C ILE A 53 69.55 -48.42 -48.38
N GLY A 54 70.18 -48.21 -49.54
CA GLY A 54 70.17 -46.92 -50.24
C GLY A 54 68.80 -46.63 -50.83
N SER A 55 68.30 -47.52 -51.70
CA SER A 55 66.98 -47.40 -52.34
C SER A 55 66.42 -48.75 -52.81
N THR A 56 65.11 -48.86 -52.99
CA THR A 56 64.45 -50.04 -53.58
C THR A 56 63.06 -49.69 -54.15
N SER A 57 62.57 -50.39 -55.17
CA SER A 57 61.21 -50.17 -55.67
C SER A 57 60.13 -50.87 -54.84
N GLN A 58 60.47 -51.95 -54.13
CA GLN A 58 59.49 -52.80 -53.45
C GLN A 58 60.14 -53.62 -52.35
N ILE A 59 59.40 -53.83 -51.26
CA ILE A 59 59.70 -54.85 -50.25
C ILE A 59 58.62 -55.94 -50.36
N PRO A 60 58.94 -57.12 -50.92
CA PRO A 60 58.00 -58.21 -51.09
C PRO A 60 57.68 -58.90 -49.75
N SER A 61 56.62 -59.70 -49.77
CA SER A 61 56.16 -60.49 -48.62
C SER A 61 57.26 -61.40 -48.09
N TYR A 62 57.32 -61.56 -46.77
CA TYR A 62 58.21 -62.52 -46.10
C TYR A 62 59.72 -62.27 -46.32
N SER A 63 60.11 -61.05 -46.75
CA SER A 63 61.52 -60.71 -46.99
C SER A 63 62.42 -61.07 -45.80
N PHE A 64 61.99 -60.80 -44.58
CA PHE A 64 62.86 -60.94 -43.41
C PHE A 64 62.67 -62.23 -42.59
N THR A 65 61.87 -63.20 -43.05
CA THR A 65 61.50 -64.40 -42.26
C THR A 65 62.71 -65.08 -41.58
N HIS A 66 62.57 -65.48 -40.30
CA HIS A 66 63.65 -66.02 -39.44
C HIS A 66 64.84 -65.06 -39.15
N CYS A 67 64.66 -63.74 -39.31
CA CYS A 67 65.55 -62.71 -38.75
C CYS A 67 65.07 -62.26 -37.37
N ASP A 68 65.14 -63.15 -36.37
CA ASP A 68 64.47 -62.93 -35.08
C ASP A 68 65.03 -61.75 -34.28
N TYR A 69 66.26 -61.28 -34.54
CA TYR A 69 66.89 -60.18 -33.81
C TYR A 69 66.83 -58.83 -34.54
N LEU A 70 66.15 -58.74 -35.69
CA LEU A 70 66.11 -57.50 -36.48
C LEU A 70 65.31 -56.45 -35.73
N GLU A 71 65.98 -55.40 -35.25
CA GLU A 71 65.37 -54.31 -34.48
C GLU A 71 65.15 -53.05 -35.32
N THR A 72 66.01 -52.79 -36.31
CA THR A 72 65.98 -51.54 -37.08
C THR A 72 66.09 -51.76 -38.58
N PHE A 73 65.19 -51.12 -39.34
CA PHE A 73 65.22 -51.11 -40.81
C PHE A 73 65.20 -49.68 -41.34
N GLU A 74 66.10 -49.37 -42.28
CA GLU A 74 66.25 -48.02 -42.83
C GLU A 74 66.45 -47.98 -44.35
N ILE A 75 65.75 -47.07 -45.03
CA ILE A 75 65.98 -46.68 -46.43
C ILE A 75 66.45 -45.22 -46.48
N LEU A 76 67.68 -44.99 -46.94
CA LEU A 76 68.37 -43.70 -46.80
C LEU A 76 67.87 -42.61 -47.75
N ASN A 77 67.83 -42.85 -49.07
CA ASN A 77 67.55 -41.82 -50.07
C ASN A 77 66.93 -42.43 -51.32
N ASN A 78 65.65 -42.76 -51.25
CA ASN A 78 64.97 -43.38 -52.36
C ASN A 78 64.13 -42.36 -53.13
N ILE A 79 64.46 -42.19 -54.40
CA ILE A 79 63.86 -41.18 -55.29
C ILE A 79 62.52 -41.68 -55.87
N ARG A 80 62.19 -42.96 -55.69
CA ARG A 80 60.97 -43.61 -56.20
C ARG A 80 60.12 -44.15 -55.05
N SER A 81 58.80 -44.17 -55.25
CA SER A 81 57.86 -44.76 -54.28
C SER A 81 58.19 -46.23 -54.00
N VAL A 82 58.19 -46.60 -52.72
CA VAL A 82 58.39 -47.98 -52.26
C VAL A 82 57.03 -48.65 -52.12
N SER A 83 56.81 -49.75 -52.83
CA SER A 83 55.64 -50.61 -52.63
C SER A 83 55.89 -51.57 -51.46
N LEU A 84 55.02 -51.55 -50.45
CA LEU A 84 55.02 -52.52 -49.35
C LEU A 84 53.87 -53.51 -49.55
N THR A 85 54.20 -54.79 -49.69
CA THR A 85 53.21 -55.87 -49.83
C THR A 85 52.83 -56.47 -48.47
N ASN A 86 51.81 -57.32 -48.45
CA ASN A 86 51.40 -58.12 -47.27
C ASN A 86 52.59 -58.77 -46.57
N ASN A 87 52.63 -58.75 -45.23
CA ASN A 87 53.64 -59.44 -44.43
C ASN A 87 55.10 -59.10 -44.81
N ALA A 88 55.36 -57.90 -45.34
CA ALA A 88 56.72 -57.46 -45.69
C ALA A 88 57.66 -57.48 -44.47
N PHE A 89 57.13 -57.19 -43.28
CA PHE A 89 57.87 -57.13 -42.02
C PHE A 89 57.35 -58.11 -40.95
N SER A 90 56.54 -59.12 -41.32
CA SER A 90 55.89 -60.00 -40.34
C SER A 90 56.86 -60.85 -39.52
N ASN A 91 56.55 -61.09 -38.23
CA ASN A 91 57.26 -61.97 -37.30
C ASN A 91 58.66 -61.51 -36.86
N HIS A 92 58.84 -60.22 -36.57
CA HIS A 92 60.14 -59.69 -36.14
C HIS A 92 60.09 -58.85 -34.86
N ASN A 93 61.23 -58.81 -34.16
CA ASN A 93 61.49 -57.90 -33.05
C ASN A 93 61.79 -56.45 -33.51
N ILE A 94 61.29 -56.05 -34.68
CA ILE A 94 61.53 -54.71 -35.24
C ILE A 94 60.90 -53.68 -34.32
N LYS A 95 61.72 -52.73 -33.88
CA LYS A 95 61.32 -51.59 -33.06
C LYS A 95 61.21 -50.31 -33.88
N LYS A 96 62.05 -50.15 -34.91
CA LYS A 96 62.20 -48.89 -35.65
C LYS A 96 62.25 -49.11 -37.17
N ILE A 97 61.40 -48.39 -37.90
CA ILE A 97 61.41 -48.34 -39.36
C ILE A 97 61.56 -46.89 -39.83
N ILE A 98 62.56 -46.64 -40.68
CA ILE A 98 62.77 -45.35 -41.35
C ILE A 98 62.74 -45.60 -42.86
N ILE A 99 61.78 -45.01 -43.56
CA ILE A 99 61.72 -45.07 -45.02
C ILE A 99 61.73 -43.64 -45.54
N ASN A 100 62.89 -43.15 -45.97
CA ASN A 100 63.01 -41.83 -46.57
C ASN A 100 62.57 -41.85 -48.05
N SER A 101 61.29 -42.14 -48.27
CA SER A 101 60.63 -42.20 -49.58
C SER A 101 59.12 -42.08 -49.45
N SER A 102 58.45 -41.90 -50.58
CA SER A 102 57.00 -42.17 -50.69
C SER A 102 56.73 -43.66 -50.52
N ILE A 103 55.62 -44.01 -49.87
CA ILE A 103 55.19 -45.40 -49.66
C ILE A 103 53.81 -45.59 -50.26
N SER A 104 53.67 -46.65 -51.05
CA SER A 104 52.39 -47.19 -51.48
C SER A 104 52.10 -48.48 -50.73
N PHE A 105 51.11 -48.45 -49.85
CA PHE A 105 50.67 -49.63 -49.09
C PHE A 105 49.73 -50.48 -49.94
N GLN A 106 50.09 -51.72 -50.26
CA GLN A 106 49.18 -52.63 -50.97
C GLN A 106 48.21 -53.33 -50.00
N SER A 107 48.56 -53.47 -48.71
CA SER A 107 47.82 -54.27 -47.72
C SER A 107 48.35 -54.01 -46.28
N SER A 108 48.45 -55.03 -45.42
CA SER A 108 49.02 -55.00 -44.06
C SER A 108 50.49 -55.49 -44.03
N PRO A 109 51.51 -54.63 -44.29
CA PRO A 109 52.91 -55.04 -44.25
C PRO A 109 53.45 -55.29 -42.85
N PHE A 110 52.75 -54.83 -41.81
CA PHE A 110 53.18 -54.85 -40.41
C PHE A 110 52.46 -55.89 -39.54
N ASP A 111 51.70 -56.81 -40.12
CA ASP A 111 51.07 -57.89 -39.35
C ASP A 111 52.12 -58.65 -38.52
N ASN A 112 51.82 -58.92 -37.24
CA ASN A 112 52.74 -59.53 -36.26
C ASN A 112 54.02 -58.72 -35.93
N CYS A 113 54.07 -57.41 -36.22
CA CYS A 113 55.17 -56.52 -35.80
C CYS A 113 54.96 -55.97 -34.37
N ASN A 114 54.90 -56.85 -33.38
CA ASN A 114 54.41 -56.52 -32.03
C ASN A 114 55.31 -55.56 -31.21
N LEU A 115 56.53 -55.24 -31.68
CA LEU A 115 57.47 -54.34 -31.01
C LEU A 115 57.70 -53.01 -31.74
N LEU A 116 57.09 -52.82 -32.91
CA LEU A 116 57.31 -51.62 -33.73
C LEU A 116 56.73 -50.39 -33.03
N ASN A 117 57.62 -49.51 -32.58
CA ASN A 117 57.26 -48.32 -31.80
C ASN A 117 57.67 -46.99 -32.47
N TYR A 118 58.43 -47.04 -33.56
CA TYR A 118 58.86 -45.85 -34.29
C TYR A 118 58.75 -46.06 -35.81
N LEU A 119 57.98 -45.20 -36.48
CA LEU A 119 57.82 -45.18 -37.93
C LEU A 119 58.08 -43.79 -38.51
N PHE A 120 59.05 -43.69 -39.42
CA PHE A 120 59.31 -42.46 -40.18
C PHE A 120 59.09 -42.71 -41.67
N ILE A 121 58.30 -41.84 -42.31
CA ILE A 121 58.02 -41.84 -43.74
C ILE A 121 58.42 -40.47 -44.31
N GLY A 122 59.47 -40.45 -45.14
CA GLY A 122 60.03 -39.23 -45.71
C GLY A 122 59.22 -38.62 -46.86
N GLY A 123 58.41 -39.43 -47.56
CA GLY A 123 57.60 -39.01 -48.71
C GLY A 123 56.10 -39.22 -48.52
N SER A 124 55.35 -39.21 -49.63
CA SER A 124 53.89 -39.30 -49.61
C SER A 124 53.39 -40.70 -49.30
N VAL A 125 52.24 -40.79 -48.64
CA VAL A 125 51.57 -42.05 -48.30
C VAL A 125 50.36 -42.26 -49.19
N SER A 126 50.25 -43.42 -49.83
CA SER A 126 49.10 -43.81 -50.65
C SER A 126 48.76 -45.30 -50.50
N GLY A 127 47.63 -45.72 -51.06
CA GLY A 127 47.14 -47.10 -50.97
C GLY A 127 46.38 -47.39 -49.68
N ASN A 128 46.45 -48.63 -49.18
CA ASN A 128 45.70 -49.11 -48.01
C ASN A 128 46.44 -48.84 -46.69
N TYR A 129 46.80 -47.58 -46.44
CA TYR A 129 47.59 -47.19 -45.26
C TYR A 129 46.82 -47.30 -43.94
N GLU A 130 45.48 -47.17 -43.93
CA GLU A 130 44.69 -47.32 -42.70
C GLU A 130 44.82 -48.75 -42.14
N ASN A 131 44.65 -49.77 -42.98
CA ASN A 131 44.85 -51.16 -42.57
C ASN A 131 46.31 -51.42 -42.16
N ALA A 132 47.26 -50.87 -42.91
CA ALA A 132 48.68 -51.01 -42.60
C ALA A 132 49.02 -50.45 -41.22
N LEU A 133 48.62 -49.21 -40.93
CA LEU A 133 48.93 -48.54 -39.67
C LEU A 133 48.19 -49.20 -38.51
N ASN A 134 46.92 -49.59 -38.67
CA ASN A 134 46.13 -50.30 -37.66
C ASN A 134 46.70 -51.66 -37.25
N ALA A 135 47.51 -52.30 -38.10
CA ALA A 135 48.19 -53.56 -37.78
C ALA A 135 49.35 -53.39 -36.77
N ILE A 136 49.72 -52.15 -36.42
CA ILE A 136 50.80 -51.86 -35.48
C ILE A 136 50.24 -51.61 -34.07
N ASP A 137 50.43 -52.55 -33.15
CA ASP A 137 49.85 -52.47 -31.79
C ASP A 137 50.56 -51.48 -30.84
N LYS A 138 51.89 -51.30 -30.98
CA LYS A 138 52.73 -50.57 -30.01
C LYS A 138 53.38 -49.30 -30.56
N LEU A 139 52.78 -48.69 -31.58
CA LEU A 139 53.36 -47.50 -32.21
C LEU A 139 53.37 -46.32 -31.23
N GLU A 140 54.57 -45.85 -30.85
CA GLU A 140 54.72 -44.69 -29.97
C GLU A 140 55.02 -43.40 -30.75
N ASN A 141 55.73 -43.47 -31.86
CA ASN A 141 56.16 -42.30 -32.63
C ASN A 141 55.92 -42.49 -34.13
N ILE A 142 55.22 -41.54 -34.75
CA ILE A 142 55.04 -41.51 -36.19
C ILE A 142 55.38 -40.15 -36.78
N THR A 143 56.14 -40.15 -37.88
CA THR A 143 56.41 -38.95 -38.68
C THR A 143 56.11 -39.23 -40.15
N ILE A 144 55.25 -38.42 -40.74
CA ILE A 144 54.94 -38.42 -42.18
C ILE A 144 55.33 -37.04 -42.74
N ALA A 145 56.45 -36.99 -43.44
CA ALA A 145 56.99 -35.75 -43.99
C ALA A 145 56.37 -35.36 -45.34
N GLY A 146 55.91 -36.34 -46.14
CA GLY A 146 55.22 -36.09 -47.40
C GLY A 146 53.70 -36.04 -47.30
N ARG A 147 53.03 -36.06 -48.46
CA ARG A 147 51.58 -35.85 -48.55
C ARG A 147 50.79 -37.04 -47.98
N ILE A 148 49.79 -36.75 -47.16
CA ILE A 148 48.74 -37.69 -46.75
C ILE A 148 47.37 -37.04 -46.99
N ASP A 149 46.55 -37.66 -47.83
CA ASP A 149 45.29 -37.05 -48.29
C ASP A 149 44.23 -36.97 -47.19
N LEU A 150 44.15 -38.02 -46.37
CA LEU A 150 43.10 -38.13 -45.36
C LEU A 150 43.62 -38.87 -44.13
N ILE A 151 43.32 -38.31 -42.96
CA ILE A 151 43.41 -39.00 -41.67
C ILE A 151 42.00 -39.05 -41.11
N SER A 152 41.48 -40.25 -40.89
CA SER A 152 40.15 -40.53 -40.35
C SER A 152 40.24 -41.05 -38.90
N SER A 153 39.10 -41.27 -38.24
CA SER A 153 39.06 -41.95 -36.94
C SER A 153 39.57 -43.39 -37.01
N ASN A 154 39.61 -43.98 -38.21
CA ASN A 154 40.08 -45.34 -38.43
C ASN A 154 41.57 -45.40 -38.77
N THR A 155 42.23 -44.29 -39.11
CA THR A 155 43.64 -44.31 -39.54
C THR A 155 44.59 -44.76 -38.42
N PHE A 156 44.24 -44.48 -37.15
CA PHE A 156 45.06 -44.81 -35.99
C PHE A 156 44.33 -45.61 -34.88
N ASN A 157 43.21 -46.27 -35.19
CA ASN A 157 42.26 -46.78 -34.19
C ASN A 157 42.86 -47.72 -33.12
N SER A 158 43.92 -48.46 -33.47
CA SER A 158 44.59 -49.41 -32.55
C SER A 158 45.71 -48.79 -31.70
N GLN A 159 46.09 -47.52 -31.93
CA GLN A 159 47.32 -46.94 -31.38
C GLN A 159 47.14 -46.13 -30.08
N SER A 160 46.58 -46.76 -29.05
CA SER A 160 46.49 -46.15 -27.70
C SER A 160 47.86 -45.80 -27.07
N THR A 161 48.96 -46.32 -27.63
CA THR A 161 50.34 -46.13 -27.17
C THR A 161 51.05 -44.92 -27.79
N LEU A 162 50.44 -44.24 -28.78
CA LEU A 162 51.05 -43.10 -29.47
C LEU A 162 51.39 -41.97 -28.49
N LYS A 163 52.65 -41.51 -28.57
CA LYS A 163 53.24 -40.42 -27.78
C LYS A 163 53.56 -39.20 -28.64
N GLU A 164 54.00 -39.38 -29.89
CA GLU A 164 54.35 -38.29 -30.79
C GLU A 164 53.81 -38.50 -32.21
N VAL A 165 53.17 -37.46 -32.76
CA VAL A 165 52.65 -37.45 -34.14
C VAL A 165 53.16 -36.21 -34.86
N ARG A 166 53.88 -36.40 -35.98
CA ARG A 166 54.36 -35.31 -36.85
C ARG A 166 53.84 -35.49 -38.28
N LEU A 167 53.12 -34.50 -38.80
CA LEU A 167 52.46 -34.52 -40.11
C LEU A 167 52.81 -33.23 -40.87
N PHE A 168 53.63 -33.29 -41.92
CA PHE A 168 54.14 -32.07 -42.58
C PHE A 168 53.44 -31.66 -43.89
N ASN A 169 52.58 -32.51 -44.44
CA ASN A 169 51.80 -32.19 -45.63
C ASN A 169 50.45 -32.93 -45.65
N ALA A 170 49.74 -32.89 -44.51
CA ALA A 170 48.38 -33.42 -44.43
C ALA A 170 47.39 -32.49 -45.14
N TYR A 171 46.42 -33.07 -45.84
CA TYR A 171 45.37 -32.32 -46.54
C TYR A 171 44.06 -32.23 -45.73
N ALA A 172 43.63 -33.33 -45.09
CA ALA A 172 42.46 -33.35 -44.23
C ALA A 172 42.64 -34.27 -43.03
N ILE A 173 42.30 -33.77 -41.83
CA ILE A 173 42.23 -34.56 -40.59
C ILE A 173 40.77 -34.50 -40.13
N LYS A 174 40.08 -35.64 -40.18
CA LYS A 174 38.66 -35.70 -39.84
C LYS A 174 38.43 -35.60 -38.34
N GLU A 175 37.15 -35.50 -38.00
CA GLU A 175 36.71 -35.49 -36.62
C GLU A 175 37.12 -36.75 -35.86
N ASN A 176 37.40 -36.59 -34.57
CA ASN A 176 37.79 -37.65 -33.63
C ASN A 176 39.05 -38.45 -34.00
N SER A 177 39.85 -38.05 -35.00
CA SER A 177 41.02 -38.82 -35.48
C SER A 177 42.04 -39.22 -34.42
N PHE A 178 42.24 -38.41 -33.37
CA PHE A 178 43.12 -38.68 -32.25
C PHE A 178 42.42 -38.47 -30.89
N LYS A 179 41.09 -38.68 -30.84
CA LYS A 179 40.31 -38.46 -29.62
C LYS A 179 40.65 -39.51 -28.56
N ASP A 180 40.82 -39.06 -27.32
CA ASP A 180 41.12 -39.85 -26.12
C ASP A 180 42.48 -40.60 -26.17
N TYR A 181 43.45 -40.08 -26.94
CA TYR A 181 44.82 -40.60 -26.99
C TYR A 181 45.59 -40.11 -25.77
N THR A 182 45.29 -40.71 -24.62
CA THR A 182 45.78 -40.29 -23.30
C THR A 182 47.29 -40.35 -23.12
N ASN A 183 48.03 -41.05 -24.00
CA ASN A 183 49.50 -41.09 -24.00
C ASN A 183 50.16 -40.07 -24.94
N LEU A 184 49.39 -39.37 -25.79
CA LEU A 184 49.90 -38.44 -26.79
C LEU A 184 50.45 -37.19 -26.10
N LYS A 185 51.75 -36.91 -26.26
CA LYS A 185 52.47 -35.81 -25.61
C LYS A 185 52.80 -34.65 -26.54
N TYR A 186 53.02 -34.93 -27.82
CA TYR A 186 53.44 -33.93 -28.81
C TYR A 186 52.76 -34.14 -30.15
N VAL A 187 52.22 -33.07 -30.72
CA VAL A 187 51.66 -33.05 -32.07
C VAL A 187 52.26 -31.89 -32.86
N GLU A 188 52.75 -32.17 -34.06
CA GLU A 188 53.21 -31.13 -34.99
C GLU A 188 52.56 -31.33 -36.35
N ILE A 189 51.70 -30.39 -36.71
CA ILE A 189 51.09 -30.31 -38.03
C ILE A 189 51.74 -29.14 -38.76
N LYS A 190 52.37 -29.43 -39.89
CA LYS A 190 52.76 -28.43 -40.89
C LYS A 190 51.95 -28.70 -42.15
N SER A 191 51.54 -27.62 -42.82
CA SER A 191 50.93 -27.70 -44.14
C SER A 191 51.20 -26.38 -44.83
N SER A 192 51.65 -26.44 -46.08
CA SER A 192 51.71 -25.25 -46.94
C SER A 192 50.37 -24.94 -47.59
N SER A 193 49.37 -25.82 -47.42
CA SER A 193 48.03 -25.61 -47.98
C SER A 193 47.20 -24.71 -47.07
N SER A 194 46.48 -23.76 -47.67
CA SER A 194 45.40 -23.02 -47.00
C SER A 194 44.10 -23.82 -46.90
N SER A 195 44.03 -25.01 -47.51
CA SER A 195 42.85 -25.88 -47.54
C SER A 195 42.85 -26.97 -46.45
N LEU A 196 43.85 -26.99 -45.56
CA LEU A 196 43.88 -27.96 -44.47
C LEU A 196 42.65 -27.80 -43.58
N SER A 197 41.83 -28.85 -43.53
CA SER A 197 40.68 -28.94 -42.63
C SER A 197 41.02 -29.86 -41.46
N ILE A 198 40.82 -29.36 -40.24
CA ILE A 198 40.91 -30.14 -39.00
C ILE A 198 39.51 -30.21 -38.38
N GLY A 199 38.97 -31.44 -38.29
CA GLY A 199 37.62 -31.73 -37.85
C GLY A 199 37.38 -31.50 -36.35
N ASN A 200 36.15 -31.77 -35.93
CA ASN A 200 35.75 -31.61 -34.53
C ASN A 200 36.41 -32.65 -33.62
N SER A 201 36.73 -32.27 -32.39
CA SER A 201 37.24 -33.17 -31.35
C SER A 201 38.50 -33.95 -31.71
N THR A 202 39.27 -33.52 -32.73
CA THR A 202 40.41 -34.29 -33.27
C THR A 202 41.42 -34.68 -32.20
N PHE A 203 41.72 -33.82 -31.22
CA PHE A 203 42.63 -34.11 -30.10
C PHE A 203 41.93 -34.00 -28.73
N SER A 204 40.60 -34.12 -28.69
CA SER A 204 39.85 -34.05 -27.44
C SER A 204 40.25 -35.22 -26.52
N GLY A 205 40.42 -34.97 -25.23
CA GLY A 205 40.74 -36.00 -24.23
C GLY A 205 42.18 -36.50 -24.24
N CYS A 206 43.08 -35.88 -25.01
CA CYS A 206 44.51 -36.16 -24.98
C CYS A 206 45.16 -35.60 -23.70
N THR A 207 44.91 -36.24 -22.56
CA THR A 207 45.27 -35.73 -21.23
C THR A 207 46.76 -35.56 -20.99
N SER A 208 47.63 -36.27 -21.72
CA SER A 208 49.10 -36.10 -21.65
C SER A 208 49.67 -35.09 -22.65
N LEU A 209 48.86 -34.44 -23.49
CA LEU A 209 49.34 -33.54 -24.54
C LEU A 209 49.92 -32.27 -23.93
N VAL A 210 51.22 -32.06 -24.10
CA VAL A 210 51.98 -30.94 -23.51
C VAL A 210 52.16 -29.79 -24.49
N ASP A 211 52.36 -30.09 -25.78
CA ASP A 211 52.58 -29.11 -26.84
C ASP A 211 51.93 -29.58 -28.15
N ILE A 212 51.32 -28.64 -28.86
CA ILE A 212 50.74 -28.83 -30.18
C ILE A 212 51.09 -27.64 -31.08
N LYS A 213 51.67 -27.94 -32.24
CA LYS A 213 51.98 -26.94 -33.27
C LYS A 213 51.02 -27.06 -34.43
N LEU A 214 50.24 -26.00 -34.64
CA LEU A 214 49.29 -25.88 -35.75
C LEU A 214 49.87 -24.95 -36.84
N PRO A 215 49.56 -25.17 -38.13
CA PRO A 215 49.98 -24.28 -39.21
C PRO A 215 49.32 -22.89 -39.13
N ASP A 216 50.11 -21.84 -39.36
CA ASP A 216 49.65 -20.44 -39.43
C ASP A 216 48.66 -20.15 -40.57
N SER A 217 48.59 -21.04 -41.58
CA SER A 217 47.70 -20.90 -42.74
C SER A 217 46.23 -21.20 -42.43
N ILE A 218 45.92 -21.79 -41.27
CA ILE A 218 44.57 -22.23 -40.89
C ILE A 218 43.66 -21.02 -40.63
N GLN A 219 42.48 -21.03 -41.25
CA GLN A 219 41.45 -19.99 -41.07
C GLN A 219 40.29 -20.41 -40.16
N SER A 220 40.02 -21.72 -40.05
CA SER A 220 38.95 -22.29 -39.24
C SER A 220 39.36 -23.65 -38.66
N ILE A 221 38.85 -23.95 -37.48
CA ILE A 221 39.12 -25.19 -36.72
C ILE A 221 37.79 -25.73 -36.20
N GLY A 222 37.62 -27.05 -36.19
CA GLY A 222 36.45 -27.71 -35.60
C GLY A 222 36.24 -27.40 -34.11
N SER A 223 35.01 -27.60 -33.62
CA SER A 223 34.68 -27.48 -32.18
C SER A 223 35.36 -28.58 -31.37
N TYR A 224 35.59 -28.35 -30.08
CA TYR A 224 36.21 -29.32 -29.14
C TYR A 224 37.64 -29.76 -29.49
N LEU A 225 38.37 -29.08 -30.38
CA LEU A 225 39.66 -29.56 -30.91
C LEU A 225 40.60 -30.13 -29.84
N LEU A 226 40.81 -29.38 -28.75
CA LEU A 226 41.74 -29.67 -27.65
C LEU A 226 40.99 -29.80 -26.31
N SER A 227 39.68 -30.04 -26.32
CA SER A 227 38.89 -30.15 -25.10
C SER A 227 39.42 -31.26 -24.19
N GLY A 228 39.69 -30.98 -22.92
CA GLY A 228 40.19 -31.96 -21.94
C GLY A 228 41.69 -32.27 -22.05
N CYS A 229 42.47 -31.51 -22.82
CA CYS A 229 43.94 -31.63 -22.83
C CYS A 229 44.53 -31.03 -21.55
N SER A 230 44.40 -31.75 -20.43
CA SER A 230 44.72 -31.23 -19.09
C SER A 230 46.21 -30.97 -18.84
N SER A 231 47.12 -31.55 -19.63
CA SER A 231 48.57 -31.28 -19.55
C SER A 231 49.04 -30.11 -20.42
N LEU A 232 48.16 -29.52 -21.23
CA LEU A 232 48.51 -28.44 -22.17
C LEU A 232 48.71 -27.14 -21.39
N SER A 233 49.94 -26.61 -21.41
CA SER A 233 50.33 -25.40 -20.66
C SER A 233 50.51 -24.16 -21.55
N VAL A 234 50.82 -24.35 -22.82
CA VAL A 234 51.03 -23.28 -23.82
C VAL A 234 50.27 -23.64 -25.08
N ILE A 235 49.61 -22.64 -25.69
CA ILE A 235 48.97 -22.77 -27.00
C ILE A 235 49.24 -21.51 -27.83
N ASN A 236 49.78 -21.71 -29.03
CA ASN A 236 49.91 -20.65 -30.02
C ASN A 236 48.79 -20.81 -31.05
N LEU A 237 47.83 -19.89 -31.05
CA LEU A 237 46.73 -19.90 -32.00
C LEU A 237 47.22 -19.45 -33.40
N PRO A 238 46.77 -20.06 -34.50
CA PRO A 238 47.17 -19.68 -35.85
C PRO A 238 46.89 -18.21 -36.18
N ASN A 239 47.85 -17.54 -36.83
CA ASN A 239 47.78 -16.11 -37.14
C ASN A 239 46.65 -15.69 -38.11
N ARG A 240 46.08 -16.63 -38.88
CA ARG A 240 44.97 -16.38 -39.82
C ARG A 240 43.61 -16.88 -39.31
N LEU A 241 43.54 -17.34 -38.06
CA LEU A 241 42.32 -17.89 -37.47
C LEU A 241 41.25 -16.79 -37.37
N THR A 242 40.07 -17.03 -37.94
CA THR A 242 38.98 -16.04 -37.97
C THR A 242 38.06 -16.12 -36.75
N SER A 243 37.95 -17.29 -36.13
CA SER A 243 37.17 -17.52 -34.91
C SER A 243 37.75 -18.67 -34.10
N ILE A 244 37.55 -18.62 -32.78
CA ILE A 244 37.85 -19.72 -31.86
C ILE A 244 36.54 -20.48 -31.68
N SER A 245 36.52 -21.77 -32.00
CA SER A 245 35.30 -22.58 -32.01
C SER A 245 34.79 -22.90 -30.60
N SER A 246 33.53 -23.32 -30.50
CA SER A 246 32.93 -23.70 -29.22
C SER A 246 33.68 -24.87 -28.57
N PHE A 247 33.88 -24.80 -27.27
CA PHE A 247 34.60 -25.79 -26.46
C PHE A 247 36.05 -26.11 -26.90
N MET A 248 36.66 -25.31 -27.78
CA MET A 248 37.96 -25.62 -28.40
C MET A 248 39.04 -26.04 -27.40
N LEU A 249 39.14 -25.34 -26.27
CA LEU A 249 40.14 -25.52 -25.21
C LEU A 249 39.48 -25.70 -23.83
N SER A 250 38.23 -26.20 -23.80
CA SER A 250 37.51 -26.46 -22.56
C SER A 250 38.27 -27.48 -21.69
N ASN A 251 38.33 -27.30 -20.38
CA ASN A 251 39.05 -28.15 -19.43
C ASN A 251 40.57 -28.28 -19.68
N CYS A 252 41.19 -27.29 -20.33
CA CYS A 252 42.64 -27.16 -20.41
C CYS A 252 43.18 -26.45 -19.16
N VAL A 253 43.29 -27.21 -18.07
CA VAL A 253 43.47 -26.65 -16.71
C VAL A 253 44.82 -26.00 -16.43
N LEU A 254 45.83 -26.19 -17.29
CA LEU A 254 47.20 -25.67 -17.10
C LEU A 254 47.56 -24.45 -17.93
N ILE A 255 46.69 -23.97 -18.83
CA ILE A 255 46.98 -22.78 -19.64
C ILE A 255 46.97 -21.53 -18.76
N GLU A 256 48.11 -20.83 -18.68
CA GLU A 256 48.27 -19.66 -17.80
C GLU A 256 47.96 -18.33 -18.51
N SER A 257 48.35 -18.22 -19.78
CA SER A 257 48.18 -17.02 -20.60
C SER A 257 47.68 -17.34 -22.00
N LEU A 258 46.87 -16.45 -22.57
CA LEU A 258 46.30 -16.60 -23.90
C LEU A 258 46.48 -15.32 -24.72
N ILE A 259 46.96 -15.46 -25.96
CA ILE A 259 47.00 -14.37 -26.95
C ILE A 259 45.91 -14.63 -27.99
N ILE A 260 44.98 -13.70 -28.14
CA ILE A 260 43.94 -13.73 -29.18
C ILE A 260 44.47 -12.97 -30.41
N PRO A 261 44.74 -13.64 -31.55
CA PRO A 261 45.30 -13.02 -32.75
C PRO A 261 44.44 -11.91 -33.36
N GLU A 262 45.06 -11.02 -34.13
CA GLU A 262 44.40 -9.88 -34.78
C GLU A 262 43.24 -10.30 -35.71
N SER A 263 43.32 -11.46 -36.36
CA SER A 263 42.30 -11.96 -37.30
C SER A 263 41.03 -12.49 -36.62
N VAL A 264 41.07 -12.79 -35.32
CA VAL A 264 39.94 -13.40 -34.61
C VAL A 264 38.83 -12.36 -34.40
N ARG A 265 37.61 -12.72 -34.79
CA ARG A 265 36.40 -11.88 -34.64
C ARG A 265 35.45 -12.38 -33.57
N SER A 266 35.49 -13.67 -33.23
CA SER A 266 34.64 -14.25 -32.20
C SER A 266 35.29 -15.40 -31.45
N ILE A 267 34.91 -15.55 -30.18
CA ILE A 267 35.21 -16.69 -29.32
C ILE A 267 33.91 -17.44 -29.05
N GLY A 268 33.86 -18.71 -29.42
CA GLY A 268 32.66 -19.56 -29.32
C GLY A 268 32.25 -19.90 -27.89
N ASN A 269 31.08 -20.53 -27.76
CA ASN A 269 30.52 -20.89 -26.45
C ASN A 269 31.47 -21.86 -25.71
N ASN A 270 31.71 -21.64 -24.42
CA ASN A 270 32.55 -22.50 -23.58
C ASN A 270 34.00 -22.73 -24.09
N ALA A 271 34.50 -21.90 -25.01
CA ALA A 271 35.80 -22.13 -25.67
C ALA A 271 36.96 -22.36 -24.68
N PHE A 272 36.98 -21.65 -23.55
CA PHE A 272 37.98 -21.75 -22.47
C PHE A 272 37.34 -22.08 -21.12
N SER A 273 36.19 -22.75 -21.11
CA SER A 273 35.49 -23.10 -19.87
C SER A 273 36.35 -24.06 -19.02
N ASN A 274 36.41 -23.83 -17.70
CA ASN A 274 37.23 -24.57 -16.72
C ASN A 274 38.76 -24.52 -16.98
N CYS A 275 39.28 -23.46 -17.60
CA CYS A 275 40.73 -23.22 -17.68
C CYS A 275 41.24 -22.66 -16.34
N ALA A 276 41.41 -23.54 -15.35
CA ALA A 276 41.65 -23.18 -13.94
C ALA A 276 42.87 -22.27 -13.69
N LYS A 277 43.91 -22.37 -14.52
CA LYS A 277 45.12 -21.54 -14.40
C LYS A 277 45.12 -20.27 -15.25
N LEU A 278 44.10 -20.04 -16.08
CA LEU A 278 44.08 -18.91 -17.00
C LEU A 278 43.97 -17.61 -16.20
N SER A 279 45.04 -16.80 -16.23
CA SER A 279 45.15 -15.58 -15.44
C SER A 279 45.34 -14.32 -16.29
N GLN A 280 45.82 -14.48 -17.54
CA GLN A 280 46.14 -13.38 -18.44
C GLN A 280 45.58 -13.63 -19.84
N ILE A 281 44.86 -12.65 -20.39
CA ILE A 281 44.33 -12.69 -21.75
C ILE A 281 44.73 -11.42 -22.47
N THR A 282 45.47 -11.56 -23.58
CA THR A 282 45.90 -10.46 -24.44
C THR A 282 45.09 -10.46 -25.72
N PHE A 283 44.39 -9.37 -26.03
CA PHE A 283 43.64 -9.20 -27.27
C PHE A 283 44.44 -8.35 -28.27
N GLN A 284 44.83 -8.94 -29.41
CA GLN A 284 45.35 -8.19 -30.55
C GLN A 284 44.22 -7.72 -31.49
N SER A 285 43.10 -8.43 -31.49
CA SER A 285 41.91 -8.07 -32.25
C SER A 285 41.32 -6.73 -31.78
N LYS A 286 40.88 -5.91 -32.73
CA LYS A 286 40.17 -4.64 -32.48
C LYS A 286 38.66 -4.80 -32.44
N THR A 287 38.13 -5.90 -32.97
CA THR A 287 36.69 -6.23 -32.96
C THR A 287 36.50 -7.66 -32.50
N ILE A 288 35.90 -7.86 -31.33
CA ILE A 288 35.74 -9.20 -30.75
C ILE A 288 34.34 -9.41 -30.16
N GLU A 289 33.77 -10.59 -30.42
CA GLU A 289 32.56 -11.08 -29.75
C GLU A 289 32.89 -12.28 -28.86
N LEU A 290 32.64 -12.15 -27.56
CA LEU A 290 32.79 -13.19 -26.56
C LEU A 290 31.44 -13.88 -26.36
N ASN A 291 31.27 -15.10 -26.87
CA ASN A 291 30.02 -15.85 -26.74
C ASN A 291 29.82 -16.41 -25.33
N GLY A 292 28.66 -17.02 -25.09
CA GLY A 292 28.23 -17.42 -23.76
C GLY A 292 29.18 -18.43 -23.11
N PHE A 293 29.46 -18.21 -21.82
CA PHE A 293 30.33 -19.08 -21.02
C PHE A 293 31.76 -19.26 -21.55
N CYS A 294 32.25 -18.41 -22.48
CA CYS A 294 33.54 -18.64 -23.12
C CYS A 294 34.73 -18.67 -22.15
N PHE A 295 34.68 -17.92 -21.04
CA PHE A 295 35.65 -17.95 -19.93
C PHE A 295 34.99 -18.41 -18.62
N ASN A 296 34.00 -19.31 -18.70
CA ASN A 296 33.31 -19.80 -17.51
C ASN A 296 34.26 -20.58 -16.58
N ASN A 297 34.16 -20.37 -15.27
CA ASN A 297 35.02 -21.00 -14.25
C ASN A 297 36.52 -20.85 -14.56
N CYS A 298 36.95 -19.63 -14.92
CA CYS A 298 38.35 -19.24 -15.04
C CYS A 298 38.72 -18.38 -13.82
N PRO A 299 38.96 -18.98 -12.64
CA PRO A 299 38.97 -18.25 -11.38
C PRO A 299 40.15 -17.29 -11.22
N LEU A 300 41.26 -17.47 -11.96
CA LEU A 300 42.49 -16.69 -11.78
C LEU A 300 42.61 -15.46 -12.69
N ILE A 301 41.62 -15.14 -13.52
CA ILE A 301 41.62 -13.91 -14.32
C ILE A 301 41.52 -12.73 -13.35
N ILE A 302 42.56 -11.90 -13.25
CA ILE A 302 42.64 -10.80 -12.25
C ILE A 302 42.06 -9.49 -12.79
N ASP A 303 42.43 -9.12 -14.02
CA ASP A 303 41.98 -7.90 -14.67
C ASP A 303 41.57 -8.22 -16.10
N PHE A 304 40.53 -7.52 -16.58
CA PHE A 304 40.12 -7.59 -17.97
C PHE A 304 40.31 -6.23 -18.64
N THR A 305 41.23 -6.19 -19.60
CA THR A 305 41.53 -4.99 -20.39
C THR A 305 41.26 -5.22 -21.87
N PHE A 306 40.52 -4.32 -22.52
CA PHE A 306 40.32 -4.34 -23.97
C PHE A 306 40.44 -2.93 -24.57
N SER A 307 41.17 -2.82 -25.69
CA SER A 307 41.31 -1.57 -26.45
C SER A 307 41.14 -1.82 -27.95
N GLY A 308 40.08 -1.27 -28.54
CA GLY A 308 39.68 -1.58 -29.92
C GLY A 308 38.61 -0.66 -30.50
N THR A 309 37.84 -1.17 -31.47
CA THR A 309 36.69 -0.47 -32.07
C THR A 309 35.37 -1.01 -31.54
N LYS A 310 35.26 -2.32 -31.31
CA LYS A 310 34.03 -2.94 -30.78
C LYS A 310 34.29 -4.18 -29.93
N ILE A 311 33.60 -4.28 -28.81
CA ILE A 311 33.48 -5.53 -28.04
C ILE A 311 32.03 -5.87 -27.71
N THR A 312 31.68 -7.15 -27.86
CA THR A 312 30.43 -7.71 -27.35
C THR A 312 30.74 -8.78 -26.30
N LEU A 313 30.26 -8.56 -25.08
CA LEU A 313 30.28 -9.51 -23.98
C LEU A 313 28.91 -10.18 -23.90
N ASN A 314 28.75 -11.38 -24.49
CA ASN A 314 27.50 -12.12 -24.42
C ASN A 314 27.25 -12.70 -23.02
N SER A 315 26.05 -13.23 -22.83
CA SER A 315 25.59 -13.69 -21.53
C SER A 315 26.49 -14.73 -20.89
N TYR A 316 26.83 -14.52 -19.62
CA TYR A 316 27.68 -15.43 -18.82
C TYR A 316 29.11 -15.63 -19.34
N CYS A 317 29.63 -14.78 -20.24
CA CYS A 317 30.98 -14.97 -20.82
C CYS A 317 32.11 -15.05 -19.77
N PHE A 318 32.00 -14.34 -18.64
CA PHE A 318 32.93 -14.40 -17.50
C PHE A 318 32.31 -15.01 -16.22
N SER A 319 31.32 -15.90 -16.37
CA SER A 319 30.69 -16.54 -15.22
C SER A 319 31.70 -17.33 -14.39
N GLY A 320 31.77 -17.14 -13.07
CA GLY A 320 32.73 -17.85 -12.21
C GLY A 320 34.19 -17.37 -12.33
N ALA A 321 34.43 -16.19 -12.92
CA ALA A 321 35.74 -15.53 -12.88
C ALA A 321 35.96 -14.88 -11.50
N GLU A 322 36.29 -15.66 -10.49
CA GLU A 322 36.28 -15.24 -9.08
C GLU A 322 37.38 -14.22 -8.68
N CYS A 323 38.47 -14.08 -9.45
CA CYS A 323 39.52 -13.10 -9.15
C CYS A 323 39.43 -11.80 -9.95
N ILE A 324 38.47 -11.66 -10.87
CA ILE A 324 38.44 -10.47 -11.73
C ILE A 324 37.99 -9.26 -10.92
N VAL A 325 38.87 -8.30 -10.67
CA VAL A 325 38.56 -7.12 -9.84
C VAL A 325 38.26 -5.91 -10.71
N ASN A 326 39.10 -5.65 -11.73
CA ASN A 326 38.97 -4.48 -12.60
C ASN A 326 38.62 -4.86 -14.03
N VAL A 327 37.61 -4.19 -14.57
CA VAL A 327 37.20 -4.25 -15.97
C VAL A 327 37.47 -2.89 -16.60
N LYS A 328 38.43 -2.83 -17.53
CA LYS A 328 38.78 -1.61 -18.26
C LYS A 328 38.59 -1.81 -19.77
N ILE A 329 37.65 -1.09 -20.36
CA ILE A 329 37.34 -1.22 -21.79
C ILE A 329 37.40 0.16 -22.46
N GLU A 330 38.18 0.26 -23.54
CA GLU A 330 38.33 1.46 -24.37
C GLU A 330 38.05 1.14 -25.83
N CYS A 331 36.83 1.40 -26.30
CA CYS A 331 36.47 1.24 -27.71
C CYS A 331 35.16 1.95 -28.08
N ASP A 332 34.95 2.24 -29.36
CA ASP A 332 33.79 3.01 -29.84
C ASP A 332 32.44 2.43 -29.39
N THR A 333 32.27 1.12 -29.47
CA THR A 333 31.02 0.40 -29.14
C THR A 333 31.24 -0.79 -28.22
N ILE A 334 30.53 -0.80 -27.09
CA ILE A 334 30.65 -1.82 -26.04
C ILE A 334 29.27 -2.38 -25.73
N ASN A 335 29.09 -3.68 -25.89
CA ASN A 335 27.84 -4.36 -25.52
C ASN A 335 28.08 -5.26 -24.31
N PHE A 336 27.55 -4.87 -23.16
CA PHE A 336 27.42 -5.74 -21.98
C PHE A 336 26.06 -6.43 -22.04
N ASN A 337 25.99 -7.66 -22.53
CA ASN A 337 24.73 -8.41 -22.51
C ASN A 337 24.48 -9.04 -21.14
N ASP A 338 23.29 -9.59 -20.98
CA ASP A 338 22.74 -10.01 -19.69
C ASP A 338 23.67 -10.96 -18.93
N ASN A 339 23.92 -10.74 -17.63
CA ASN A 339 24.68 -11.67 -16.80
C ASN A 339 26.14 -11.92 -17.24
N CYS A 340 26.78 -10.99 -17.97
CA CYS A 340 28.15 -11.20 -18.48
C CYS A 340 29.21 -11.42 -17.39
N PHE A 341 28.98 -10.94 -16.16
CA PHE A 341 29.90 -11.05 -15.00
C PHE A 341 29.27 -11.76 -13.78
N THR A 342 28.24 -12.58 -13.95
CA THR A 342 27.60 -13.30 -12.83
C THR A 342 28.59 -14.22 -12.11
N ASN A 343 28.50 -14.36 -10.79
CA ASN A 343 29.43 -15.15 -9.97
C ASN A 343 30.92 -14.76 -10.16
N SER A 344 31.20 -13.50 -10.46
CA SER A 344 32.56 -12.95 -10.51
C SER A 344 32.81 -12.01 -9.33
N ASN A 345 34.04 -11.52 -9.19
CA ASN A 345 34.41 -10.53 -8.17
C ASN A 345 34.63 -9.14 -8.75
N VAL A 346 33.99 -8.80 -9.90
CA VAL A 346 34.18 -7.48 -10.52
C VAL A 346 33.79 -6.41 -9.52
N GLN A 347 34.72 -5.55 -9.11
CA GLN A 347 34.47 -4.45 -8.18
C GLN A 347 34.44 -3.10 -8.90
N HIS A 348 35.27 -2.95 -9.93
CA HIS A 348 35.45 -1.68 -10.63
C HIS A 348 35.28 -1.84 -12.14
N VAL A 349 34.37 -1.08 -12.73
CA VAL A 349 34.16 -1.01 -14.18
C VAL A 349 34.49 0.39 -14.67
N LEU A 350 35.51 0.49 -15.52
CA LEU A 350 35.94 1.71 -16.19
C LEU A 350 35.77 1.54 -17.70
N VAL A 351 34.91 2.35 -18.30
CA VAL A 351 34.59 2.26 -19.71
C VAL A 351 34.78 3.61 -20.38
N ASN A 352 35.51 3.64 -21.50
CA ASN A 352 35.60 4.77 -22.43
C ASN A 352 35.00 4.35 -23.78
N GLY A 353 33.87 4.96 -24.15
CA GLY A 353 33.12 4.61 -25.37
C GLY A 353 31.62 4.42 -25.17
N SER A 354 30.90 4.19 -26.27
CA SER A 354 29.44 4.07 -26.21
C SER A 354 29.02 2.69 -25.75
N VAL A 355 28.15 2.60 -24.74
CA VAL A 355 27.76 1.35 -24.09
C VAL A 355 26.29 0.98 -24.31
N TYR A 356 26.05 -0.32 -24.41
CA TYR A 356 24.74 -0.97 -24.25
C TYR A 356 24.81 -1.85 -23.00
N LEU A 357 23.93 -1.59 -22.03
CA LEU A 357 23.90 -2.30 -20.74
C LEU A 357 22.65 -3.19 -20.68
N GLY A 358 22.87 -4.50 -20.68
CA GLY A 358 21.87 -5.56 -20.53
C GLY A 358 21.33 -5.67 -19.10
N ASN A 359 20.58 -6.73 -18.83
CA ASN A 359 20.03 -7.03 -17.50
C ASN A 359 21.10 -7.67 -16.60
N GLN A 360 21.13 -7.32 -15.31
CA GLN A 360 22.00 -7.98 -14.32
C GLN A 360 23.46 -8.10 -14.77
N ILE A 361 24.02 -7.02 -15.33
CA ILE A 361 25.41 -7.02 -15.82
C ILE A 361 26.44 -6.93 -14.68
N TYR A 362 25.99 -6.85 -13.44
CA TYR A 362 26.83 -6.68 -12.25
C TYR A 362 27.21 -8.02 -11.62
N SER A 363 28.30 -7.98 -10.85
CA SER A 363 28.66 -9.02 -9.89
C SER A 363 28.13 -8.65 -8.51
N GLU A 364 27.97 -9.62 -7.59
CA GLU A 364 27.57 -9.34 -6.20
C GLU A 364 28.55 -8.41 -5.47
N HIS A 365 29.76 -8.24 -6.00
CA HIS A 365 30.84 -7.42 -5.43
C HIS A 365 31.02 -6.06 -6.13
N MET A 366 30.22 -5.73 -7.14
CA MET A 366 30.39 -4.50 -7.93
C MET A 366 30.23 -3.25 -7.07
N GLN A 367 31.26 -2.40 -6.99
CA GLN A 367 31.30 -1.21 -6.13
C GLN A 367 31.21 0.10 -6.90
N THR A 368 31.94 0.22 -8.01
CA THR A 368 32.03 1.49 -8.75
C THR A 368 31.93 1.27 -10.25
N ILE A 369 31.14 2.11 -10.91
CA ILE A 369 31.00 2.12 -12.36
C ILE A 369 31.25 3.53 -12.87
N LEU A 370 32.21 3.68 -13.78
CA LEU A 370 32.49 4.91 -14.51
C LEU A 370 32.39 4.65 -16.01
N ILE A 371 31.46 5.34 -16.66
CA ILE A 371 31.26 5.29 -18.10
C ILE A 371 31.53 6.67 -18.69
N ASP A 372 32.69 6.81 -19.34
CA ASP A 372 33.06 7.97 -20.15
C ASP A 372 32.61 7.77 -21.61
N GLY A 373 31.33 8.03 -21.87
CA GLY A 373 30.73 7.75 -23.17
C GLY A 373 29.20 7.76 -23.13
N ASN A 374 28.58 7.63 -24.31
CA ASN A 374 27.13 7.59 -24.41
C ASN A 374 26.60 6.23 -23.94
N ILE A 375 25.64 6.22 -23.01
CA ILE A 375 24.88 5.01 -22.67
C ILE A 375 23.72 4.95 -23.67
N ASN A 376 23.94 4.29 -24.81
CA ASN A 376 22.95 4.18 -25.89
C ASN A 376 21.73 3.35 -25.48
N LYS A 377 21.91 2.46 -24.51
CA LYS A 377 20.85 1.63 -23.95
C LYS A 377 21.21 1.20 -22.53
N ILE A 378 20.24 1.31 -21.63
CA ILE A 378 20.29 0.69 -20.30
C ILE A 378 18.99 -0.05 -20.05
N MET A 379 19.09 -1.34 -19.69
CA MET A 379 17.93 -2.19 -19.43
C MET A 379 17.38 -1.97 -18.02
N ASN A 380 16.13 -2.41 -17.84
CA ASN A 380 15.36 -2.16 -16.62
C ASN A 380 15.91 -2.81 -15.37
N THR A 381 16.83 -3.76 -15.43
CA THR A 381 17.41 -4.43 -14.25
C THR A 381 18.93 -4.46 -14.35
N SER A 382 19.54 -3.51 -15.08
CA SER A 382 20.99 -3.47 -15.28
C SER A 382 21.77 -3.48 -13.97
N PHE A 383 21.30 -2.78 -12.92
CA PHE A 383 21.94 -2.74 -11.60
C PHE A 383 20.99 -2.98 -10.42
N SER A 384 19.72 -3.33 -10.65
CA SER A 384 18.73 -3.53 -9.58
C SER A 384 19.19 -4.53 -8.53
N ASN A 385 19.01 -4.23 -7.25
CA ASN A 385 19.45 -5.03 -6.09
C ASN A 385 20.96 -5.25 -6.00
N SER A 386 21.77 -4.45 -6.69
CA SER A 386 23.22 -4.47 -6.52
C SER A 386 23.60 -3.87 -5.16
N ALA A 387 23.59 -4.73 -4.13
CA ALA A 387 23.83 -4.31 -2.76
C ALA A 387 25.25 -3.75 -2.55
N SER A 388 26.23 -4.14 -3.36
CA SER A 388 27.61 -3.66 -3.26
C SER A 388 27.86 -2.34 -3.97
N LEU A 389 26.97 -1.91 -4.88
CA LEU A 389 27.20 -0.72 -5.71
C LEU A 389 27.17 0.53 -4.83
N ARG A 390 28.28 1.28 -4.80
CA ARG A 390 28.48 2.49 -3.98
C ARG A 390 28.38 3.77 -4.79
N SER A 391 28.85 3.74 -6.03
CA SER A 391 28.88 4.92 -6.91
C SER A 391 28.68 4.56 -8.39
N PHE A 392 27.88 5.38 -9.08
CA PHE A 392 27.70 5.32 -10.53
C PHE A 392 27.98 6.70 -11.15
N THR A 393 28.85 6.76 -12.15
CA THR A 393 29.16 7.99 -12.89
C THR A 393 29.04 7.78 -14.39
N SER A 394 28.29 8.67 -15.05
CA SER A 394 28.24 8.77 -16.52
C SER A 394 28.53 10.21 -16.95
N THR A 395 29.46 10.38 -17.90
CA THR A 395 29.94 11.71 -18.34
C THR A 395 29.21 12.27 -19.56
N LYS A 396 28.45 11.45 -20.31
CA LYS A 396 27.71 11.86 -21.51
C LYS A 396 26.23 11.44 -21.46
N THR A 397 25.58 11.30 -22.61
CA THR A 397 24.12 11.09 -22.69
C THR A 397 23.73 9.67 -22.27
N ILE A 398 22.51 9.54 -21.74
CA ILE A 398 21.92 8.25 -21.38
C ILE A 398 20.59 8.11 -22.09
N SER A 399 20.40 7.04 -22.83
CA SER A 399 19.18 6.66 -23.52
C SER A 399 18.54 5.45 -22.83
N TYR A 400 17.34 5.64 -22.29
CA TYR A 400 16.54 4.56 -21.72
C TYR A 400 15.69 3.92 -22.83
N GLN A 401 15.55 2.58 -22.83
CA GLN A 401 14.61 1.87 -23.71
C GLN A 401 13.56 1.13 -22.89
N SER A 402 12.27 1.39 -23.17
CA SER A 402 11.15 0.71 -22.52
C SER A 402 11.09 -0.75 -22.92
N TYR A 403 11.05 -1.64 -21.94
CA TYR A 403 10.43 -2.95 -22.06
C TYR A 403 9.27 -2.99 -21.07
N ASN A 404 8.04 -3.04 -21.56
CA ASN A 404 6.81 -3.17 -20.76
C ASN A 404 6.56 -2.08 -19.69
N GLY A 405 7.13 -0.87 -19.82
CA GLY A 405 6.75 0.28 -18.99
C GLY A 405 7.24 0.28 -17.53
N GLN A 406 8.17 -0.61 -17.16
CA GLN A 406 8.81 -0.62 -15.83
C GLN A 406 10.29 -0.29 -15.98
N TYR A 407 10.93 0.51 -15.11
CA TYR A 407 12.34 0.92 -15.32
C TYR A 407 13.14 1.03 -14.01
N ILE A 408 13.76 -0.07 -13.62
CA ILE A 408 14.40 -0.29 -12.31
C ILE A 408 15.93 -0.35 -12.46
N SER A 409 16.59 0.73 -12.89
CA SER A 409 18.03 0.61 -13.14
C SER A 409 18.85 0.42 -11.85
N PHE A 410 18.51 1.12 -10.76
CA PHE A 410 19.24 1.11 -9.49
C PHE A 410 18.37 0.80 -8.26
N SER A 411 17.12 0.36 -8.44
CA SER A 411 16.26 0.04 -7.30
C SER A 411 16.88 -1.01 -6.40
N GLY A 412 16.82 -0.82 -5.09
CA GLY A 412 17.38 -1.75 -4.11
C GLY A 412 18.91 -1.74 -4.01
N CYS A 413 19.62 -0.80 -4.65
CA CYS A 413 21.05 -0.59 -4.43
C CYS A 413 21.29 0.06 -3.06
N ILE A 414 21.19 -0.74 -1.99
CA ILE A 414 21.16 -0.25 -0.61
C ILE A 414 22.43 0.49 -0.17
N ASN A 415 23.58 0.26 -0.82
CA ASN A 415 24.83 0.98 -0.52
C ASN A 415 25.14 2.13 -1.50
N LEU A 416 24.27 2.39 -2.48
CA LEU A 416 24.47 3.47 -3.46
C LEU A 416 24.39 4.82 -2.74
N SER A 417 25.52 5.52 -2.72
CA SER A 417 25.67 6.78 -1.99
C SER A 417 25.84 7.98 -2.92
N SER A 418 26.38 7.77 -4.11
CA SER A 418 26.57 8.81 -5.12
C SER A 418 26.16 8.33 -6.51
N VAL A 419 25.38 9.17 -7.19
CA VAL A 419 25.04 9.00 -8.59
C VAL A 419 25.29 10.32 -9.29
N SER A 420 26.15 10.31 -10.30
CA SER A 420 26.46 11.48 -11.10
C SER A 420 26.17 11.20 -12.57
N PHE A 421 25.40 12.09 -13.17
CA PHE A 421 25.08 12.06 -14.58
C PHE A 421 25.52 13.35 -15.25
N SER A 422 25.73 13.30 -16.57
CA SER A 422 26.01 14.50 -17.35
C SER A 422 24.84 15.48 -17.34
N ALA A 423 25.12 16.75 -17.62
CA ALA A 423 24.11 17.79 -17.77
C ALA A 423 23.14 17.55 -18.94
N THR A 424 23.41 16.56 -19.82
CA THR A 424 22.66 16.26 -21.04
C THR A 424 21.90 14.93 -20.96
N MET A 425 21.45 14.51 -19.76
CA MET A 425 20.59 13.33 -19.58
C MET A 425 19.33 13.38 -20.48
N THR A 426 18.78 12.21 -20.81
CA THR A 426 17.43 12.05 -21.36
C THR A 426 16.37 12.86 -20.60
N GLU A 427 15.24 13.14 -21.28
CA GLU A 427 14.12 13.94 -20.78
C GLU A 427 13.34 13.34 -19.58
N LEU A 428 13.78 12.22 -19.00
CA LEU A 428 13.00 11.44 -18.03
C LEU A 428 13.86 10.74 -16.96
N ILE A 429 13.44 10.83 -15.69
CA ILE A 429 13.84 9.89 -14.63
C ILE A 429 12.79 8.76 -14.55
N PRO A 430 13.17 7.49 -14.76
CA PRO A 430 12.21 6.39 -14.87
C PRO A 430 11.57 5.91 -13.56
N MET A 431 10.50 5.11 -13.67
CA MET A 431 9.70 4.61 -12.54
C MET A 431 10.53 3.65 -11.67
N PHE A 432 10.62 3.89 -10.36
CA PHE A 432 11.48 3.13 -9.41
C PHE A 432 12.99 3.22 -9.64
N CYS A 433 13.50 4.15 -10.47
CA CYS A 433 14.91 4.17 -10.87
C CYS A 433 15.89 4.07 -9.68
N PHE A 434 15.64 4.82 -8.60
CA PHE A 434 16.44 4.86 -7.37
C PHE A 434 15.66 4.40 -6.12
N ALA A 435 14.55 3.67 -6.30
CA ALA A 435 13.75 3.24 -5.16
C ALA A 435 14.60 2.38 -4.20
N ASN A 436 14.43 2.58 -2.89
CA ASN A 436 15.17 1.90 -1.82
C ASN A 436 16.70 2.03 -1.92
N CYS A 437 17.23 3.08 -2.56
CA CYS A 437 18.64 3.48 -2.45
C CYS A 437 18.87 4.16 -1.09
N VAL A 438 18.83 3.39 0.00
CA VAL A 438 18.72 3.92 1.36
C VAL A 438 19.89 4.80 1.81
N LYS A 439 21.07 4.69 1.18
CA LYS A 439 22.25 5.53 1.44
C LYS A 439 22.44 6.71 0.47
N LEU A 440 21.55 6.89 -0.50
CA LEU A 440 21.64 8.01 -1.43
C LEU A 440 21.32 9.32 -0.70
N SER A 441 22.34 10.10 -0.38
CA SER A 441 22.20 11.30 0.46
C SER A 441 21.86 12.57 -0.33
N SER A 442 22.28 12.61 -1.59
CA SER A 442 22.06 13.74 -2.49
C SER A 442 21.87 13.25 -3.91
N PHE A 443 21.00 13.91 -4.67
CA PHE A 443 20.82 13.66 -6.09
C PHE A 443 20.62 14.98 -6.82
N VAL A 444 21.43 15.24 -7.84
CA VAL A 444 21.27 16.42 -8.70
C VAL A 444 20.46 16.01 -9.91
N ILE A 445 19.22 16.52 -10.03
CA ILE A 445 18.38 16.30 -11.20
C ILE A 445 18.94 17.12 -12.37
N PRO A 446 19.35 16.50 -13.49
CA PRO A 446 19.86 17.25 -14.64
C PRO A 446 18.81 18.21 -15.23
N GLN A 447 19.25 19.39 -15.69
CA GLN A 447 18.37 20.44 -16.23
C GLN A 447 17.64 20.03 -17.54
N SER A 448 18.11 18.99 -18.21
CA SER A 448 17.47 18.40 -19.39
C SER A 448 16.25 17.53 -19.06
N VAL A 449 16.06 17.12 -17.80
CA VAL A 449 14.91 16.28 -17.38
C VAL A 449 13.61 17.07 -17.52
N ARG A 450 12.60 16.44 -18.12
CA ARG A 450 11.23 16.96 -18.30
C ARG A 450 10.20 16.21 -17.45
N GLN A 451 10.53 14.99 -17.03
CA GLN A 451 9.59 14.11 -16.34
C GLN A 451 10.29 13.32 -15.23
N ILE A 452 9.60 13.12 -14.10
CA ILE A 452 9.99 12.16 -13.05
C ILE A 452 8.82 11.19 -12.88
N LYS A 453 9.03 9.90 -13.15
CA LYS A 453 7.98 8.87 -13.05
C LYS A 453 7.72 8.42 -11.61
N GLU A 454 6.69 7.60 -11.42
CA GLU A 454 6.26 7.17 -10.09
C GLU A 454 7.37 6.45 -9.30
N TYR A 455 7.40 6.64 -7.97
CA TYR A 455 8.34 5.97 -7.06
C TYR A 455 9.83 6.16 -7.35
N ALA A 456 10.23 7.10 -8.22
CA ALA A 456 11.61 7.22 -8.70
C ALA A 456 12.66 7.30 -7.58
N PHE A 457 12.34 7.91 -6.44
CA PHE A 457 13.20 8.05 -5.26
C PHE A 457 12.58 7.47 -3.97
N SER A 458 11.51 6.67 -4.09
CA SER A 458 10.79 6.13 -2.93
C SER A 458 11.73 5.32 -2.03
N GLY A 459 11.76 5.58 -0.73
CA GLY A 459 12.61 4.87 0.23
C GLY A 459 14.09 5.30 0.20
N CYS A 460 14.45 6.42 -0.43
CA CYS A 460 15.77 7.03 -0.30
C CYS A 460 15.92 7.70 1.08
N ASN A 461 16.02 6.88 2.14
CA ASN A 461 15.93 7.32 3.53
C ASN A 461 17.02 8.32 3.95
N SER A 462 18.17 8.36 3.25
CA SER A 462 19.26 9.31 3.54
C SER A 462 19.18 10.61 2.73
N LEU A 463 18.26 10.74 1.77
CA LEU A 463 18.17 11.91 0.89
C LEU A 463 17.76 13.14 1.71
N THR A 464 18.63 14.15 1.82
CA THR A 464 18.41 15.31 2.70
C THR A 464 17.75 16.50 2.03
N SER A 465 18.04 16.70 0.74
CA SER A 465 17.55 17.82 -0.06
C SER A 465 17.35 17.40 -1.52
N ILE A 466 16.33 17.97 -2.18
CA ILE A 466 16.14 17.81 -3.62
C ILE A 466 15.68 19.13 -4.24
N ASP A 467 16.29 19.48 -5.37
CA ASP A 467 15.89 20.63 -6.18
C ASP A 467 15.17 20.12 -7.44
N ILE A 468 13.94 20.58 -7.64
CA ILE A 468 13.07 20.23 -8.77
C ILE A 468 13.26 21.29 -9.87
N PRO A 469 13.91 20.95 -11.02
CA PRO A 469 14.19 21.92 -12.08
C PRO A 469 12.95 22.57 -12.70
N GLY A 470 13.14 23.80 -13.22
CA GLY A 470 12.06 24.61 -13.79
C GLY A 470 11.42 24.05 -15.05
N GLN A 471 12.09 23.12 -15.73
CA GLN A 471 11.65 22.50 -16.99
C GLN A 471 10.82 21.23 -16.81
N ILE A 472 10.66 20.72 -15.59
CA ILE A 472 9.82 19.54 -15.34
C ILE A 472 8.36 19.86 -15.63
N GLY A 473 7.72 19.08 -16.49
CA GLY A 473 6.29 19.18 -16.81
C GLY A 473 5.46 18.03 -16.24
N ILE A 474 6.07 16.89 -15.88
CA ILE A 474 5.35 15.72 -15.36
C ILE A 474 6.03 15.19 -14.09
N LEU A 475 5.26 15.12 -13.00
CA LEU A 475 5.62 14.43 -11.77
C LEU A 475 4.68 13.22 -11.61
N GLY A 476 5.24 12.03 -11.43
CA GLY A 476 4.52 10.82 -11.06
C GLY A 476 4.16 10.76 -9.57
N ASN A 477 3.35 9.78 -9.19
CA ASN A 477 2.95 9.56 -7.80
C ASN A 477 4.11 9.00 -6.95
N ASN A 478 4.08 9.28 -5.64
CA ASN A 478 4.97 8.67 -4.64
C ASN A 478 6.49 8.86 -4.90
N ILE A 479 6.89 9.91 -5.63
CA ILE A 479 8.30 10.10 -6.04
C ILE A 479 9.27 10.03 -4.86
N PHE A 480 8.98 10.73 -3.77
CA PHE A 480 9.81 10.82 -2.57
C PHE A 480 9.12 10.16 -1.36
N GLU A 481 8.25 9.17 -1.59
CA GLU A 481 7.63 8.44 -0.49
C GLU A 481 8.70 7.84 0.43
N SER A 482 8.53 8.02 1.75
CA SER A 482 9.42 7.53 2.79
C SER A 482 10.86 8.04 2.71
N CYS A 483 11.13 9.16 2.01
CA CYS A 483 12.39 9.89 2.12
C CYS A 483 12.46 10.59 3.49
N SER A 484 12.70 9.80 4.55
CA SER A 484 12.53 10.21 5.95
C SER A 484 13.53 11.25 6.43
N SER A 485 14.71 11.38 5.80
CA SER A 485 15.69 12.44 6.08
C SER A 485 15.52 13.70 5.22
N LEU A 486 14.51 13.75 4.34
CA LEU A 486 14.30 14.89 3.46
C LEU A 486 13.85 16.11 4.26
N THR A 487 14.70 17.13 4.33
CA THR A 487 14.48 18.37 5.09
C THR A 487 14.12 19.55 4.21
N GLU A 488 14.60 19.56 2.96
CA GLU A 488 14.43 20.67 2.03
C GLU A 488 14.00 20.17 0.64
N VAL A 489 12.96 20.80 0.09
CA VAL A 489 12.51 20.61 -1.29
C VAL A 489 12.36 21.97 -1.92
N THR A 490 13.16 22.27 -2.94
CA THR A 490 13.05 23.50 -3.71
C THR A 490 12.42 23.24 -5.06
N PHE A 491 11.55 24.15 -5.49
CA PHE A 491 11.07 24.21 -6.86
C PHE A 491 11.73 25.42 -7.51
N GLN A 492 12.64 25.20 -8.46
CA GLN A 492 13.11 26.29 -9.33
C GLN A 492 11.89 26.89 -10.05
N GLN A 493 11.99 28.10 -10.62
CA GLN A 493 10.87 28.81 -11.27
C GLN A 493 10.16 27.96 -12.34
N ASN A 494 9.23 27.12 -11.90
CA ASN A 494 8.59 26.09 -12.69
C ASN A 494 7.16 26.55 -12.96
N ARG A 495 6.85 26.74 -14.24
CA ARG A 495 5.52 27.16 -14.72
C ARG A 495 4.71 26.02 -15.32
N ASN A 496 5.26 24.82 -15.35
CA ASN A 496 4.70 23.67 -16.05
C ASN A 496 3.97 22.69 -15.12
N ILE A 497 4.27 22.70 -13.82
CA ILE A 497 3.62 21.83 -12.83
C ILE A 497 2.40 22.52 -12.23
N GLY A 498 1.21 21.95 -12.47
CA GLY A 498 -0.06 22.41 -11.89
C GLY A 498 -0.51 21.65 -10.63
N THR A 499 0.15 20.55 -10.29
CA THR A 499 -0.29 19.63 -9.23
C THR A 499 0.91 19.01 -8.51
N ILE A 500 0.88 18.95 -7.18
CA ILE A 500 1.70 18.00 -6.43
C ILE A 500 0.96 16.65 -6.47
N PRO A 501 1.56 15.59 -7.06
CA PRO A 501 0.88 14.31 -7.25
C PRO A 501 0.61 13.57 -5.94
N ASP A 502 -0.18 12.50 -6.06
CA ASP A 502 -0.54 11.65 -4.93
C ASP A 502 0.71 11.05 -4.27
N GLY A 503 0.74 11.05 -2.94
CA GLY A 503 1.82 10.44 -2.15
C GLY A 503 3.22 11.04 -2.33
N CYS A 504 3.40 12.14 -3.07
CA CYS A 504 4.71 12.64 -3.51
C CYS A 504 5.76 12.74 -2.39
N PHE A 505 5.39 13.24 -1.22
CA PHE A 505 6.23 13.39 -0.02
C PHE A 505 5.66 12.60 1.18
N LYS A 506 4.89 11.53 0.93
CA LYS A 506 4.32 10.71 2.00
C LYS A 506 5.43 10.18 2.91
N SER A 507 5.27 10.32 4.23
CA SER A 507 6.22 9.90 5.25
C SER A 507 7.61 10.56 5.15
N CYS A 508 7.71 11.77 4.59
CA CYS A 508 8.89 12.63 4.72
C CYS A 508 8.93 13.27 6.13
N THR A 509 9.26 12.46 7.14
CA THR A 509 9.15 12.81 8.57
C THR A 509 10.10 13.92 9.03
N SER A 510 11.12 14.28 8.25
CA SER A 510 12.04 15.40 8.58
C SER A 510 11.74 16.69 7.81
N LEU A 511 10.73 16.70 6.94
CA LEU A 511 10.38 17.88 6.15
C LEU A 511 9.72 18.91 7.07
N THR A 512 10.36 20.06 7.28
CA THR A 512 9.89 21.07 8.24
C THR A 512 9.07 22.18 7.58
N THR A 513 9.45 22.56 6.37
CA THR A 513 8.81 23.62 5.57
C THR A 513 8.84 23.26 4.09
N ILE A 514 7.89 23.77 3.32
CA ILE A 514 7.93 23.69 1.87
C ILE A 514 7.33 24.96 1.24
N SER A 515 7.98 25.49 0.21
CA SER A 515 7.47 26.62 -0.56
C SER A 515 6.83 26.13 -1.84
N ILE A 516 5.52 26.29 -1.95
CA ILE A 516 4.74 25.84 -3.12
C ILE A 516 4.69 26.97 -4.16
N PRO A 517 5.13 26.73 -5.41
CA PRO A 517 5.01 27.71 -6.48
C PRO A 517 3.55 28.08 -6.76
N SER A 518 3.30 29.34 -7.09
CA SER A 518 1.95 29.90 -7.36
C SER A 518 1.15 29.20 -8.48
N ASN A 519 1.85 28.45 -9.34
CA ASN A 519 1.27 27.73 -10.48
C ASN A 519 0.62 26.41 -10.05
N ILE A 520 1.02 25.86 -8.91
CA ILE A 520 0.44 24.63 -8.36
C ILE A 520 -0.95 24.97 -7.80
N LYS A 521 -1.98 24.32 -8.34
CA LYS A 521 -3.39 24.53 -7.98
C LYS A 521 -3.98 23.36 -7.19
N ASN A 522 -3.36 22.19 -7.28
CA ASN A 522 -3.87 20.97 -6.65
C ASN A 522 -2.78 20.28 -5.82
N ILE A 523 -3.16 19.82 -4.63
CA ILE A 523 -2.40 18.86 -3.83
C ILE A 523 -3.11 17.51 -3.93
N GLY A 524 -2.38 16.48 -4.33
CA GLY A 524 -2.86 15.11 -4.45
C GLY A 524 -3.24 14.48 -3.11
N SER A 525 -3.85 13.32 -3.20
CA SER A 525 -4.19 12.51 -2.02
C SER A 525 -2.91 12.00 -1.36
N ARG A 526 -2.84 12.06 -0.03
CA ARG A 526 -1.70 11.61 0.79
C ARG A 526 -0.35 12.27 0.45
N SER A 527 -0.31 13.39 -0.29
CA SER A 527 0.95 14.01 -0.75
C SER A 527 1.94 14.34 0.36
N PHE A 528 1.48 14.72 1.55
CA PHE A 528 2.26 14.99 2.76
C PHE A 528 1.76 14.16 3.95
N TYR A 529 1.21 12.98 3.69
CA TYR A 529 0.71 12.08 4.73
C TYR A 529 1.86 11.73 5.70
N ASN A 530 1.64 11.91 7.00
CA ASN A 530 2.60 11.61 8.07
C ASN A 530 3.92 12.41 7.96
N CYS A 531 3.89 13.63 7.42
CA CYS A 531 4.97 14.61 7.52
C CYS A 531 4.91 15.32 8.88
N ASN A 532 5.20 14.58 9.95
CA ASN A 532 4.98 15.01 11.35
C ASN A 532 5.89 16.14 11.85
N GLN A 533 6.85 16.62 11.07
CA GLN A 533 7.62 17.85 11.36
C GLN A 533 7.23 19.03 10.47
N LEU A 534 6.33 18.83 9.50
CA LEU A 534 5.91 19.88 8.58
C LEU A 534 5.06 20.91 9.34
N SER A 535 5.69 22.05 9.61
CA SER A 535 5.16 23.09 10.50
C SER A 535 4.64 24.32 9.77
N SER A 536 5.08 24.53 8.53
CA SER A 536 4.60 25.60 7.67
C SER A 536 4.67 25.23 6.20
N ILE A 537 3.78 25.81 5.41
CA ILE A 537 3.74 25.69 3.97
C ILE A 537 3.49 27.07 3.38
N GLN A 538 4.42 27.54 2.56
CA GLN A 538 4.33 28.86 1.94
C GLN A 538 3.65 28.75 0.58
N GLY A 539 2.91 29.79 0.19
CA GLY A 539 2.29 29.87 -1.12
C GLY A 539 0.96 29.12 -1.24
N LEU A 540 0.22 28.89 -0.14
CA LEU A 540 -1.16 28.34 -0.14
C LEU A 540 -2.22 29.31 -0.72
N THR A 541 -1.92 29.94 -1.85
CA THR A 541 -2.75 30.95 -2.51
C THR A 541 -3.37 30.43 -3.81
N SER A 542 -4.69 30.62 -3.98
CA SER A 542 -5.47 30.29 -5.18
C SER A 542 -5.50 28.79 -5.52
N PHE A 543 -5.67 27.91 -4.52
CA PHE A 543 -5.82 26.45 -4.71
C PHE A 543 -7.24 26.08 -5.13
N SER A 544 -7.36 25.06 -5.99
CA SER A 544 -8.63 24.44 -6.39
C SER A 544 -8.92 23.11 -5.69
N LYS A 545 -7.89 22.39 -5.23
CA LYS A 545 -8.08 21.08 -4.57
C LYS A 545 -6.97 20.74 -3.56
N ILE A 546 -7.38 20.24 -2.40
CA ILE A 546 -6.53 19.53 -1.44
C ILE A 546 -7.09 18.11 -1.28
N GLY A 547 -6.29 17.12 -1.67
CA GLY A 547 -6.68 15.71 -1.74
C GLY A 547 -6.96 15.04 -0.39
N GLU A 548 -7.47 13.82 -0.47
CA GLU A 548 -7.82 13.01 0.71
C GLU A 548 -6.56 12.69 1.52
N TYR A 549 -6.59 12.90 2.84
CA TYR A 549 -5.44 12.74 3.72
C TYR A 549 -4.17 13.52 3.31
N ALA A 550 -4.29 14.57 2.49
CA ALA A 550 -3.13 15.27 1.90
C ALA A 550 -2.09 15.69 2.95
N PHE A 551 -2.54 16.16 4.12
CA PHE A 551 -1.70 16.60 5.23
C PHE A 551 -2.03 15.88 6.55
N TYR A 552 -2.51 14.64 6.48
CA TYR A 552 -2.80 13.84 7.67
C TYR A 552 -1.57 13.72 8.56
N LYS A 553 -1.71 13.98 9.88
CA LYS A 553 -0.60 13.96 10.86
C LYS A 553 0.56 14.93 10.54
N CYS A 554 0.26 16.11 10.00
CA CYS A 554 1.23 17.22 9.93
C CYS A 554 1.26 18.04 11.23
N SER A 555 2.27 18.90 11.40
CA SER A 555 2.49 19.67 12.64
C SER A 555 2.40 21.18 12.40
N PHE A 556 1.46 21.61 11.55
CA PHE A 556 1.21 23.03 11.30
C PHE A 556 0.90 23.75 12.60
N SER A 557 1.48 24.93 12.82
CA SER A 557 1.08 25.81 13.93
C SER A 557 -0.12 26.68 13.53
N THR A 558 -0.05 27.23 12.32
CA THR A 558 -1.09 28.06 11.70
C THR A 558 -1.32 27.62 10.28
N LEU A 559 -2.57 27.65 9.83
CA LEU A 559 -2.95 27.35 8.46
C LEU A 559 -3.72 28.53 7.87
N ASP A 560 -3.13 29.16 6.84
CA ASP A 560 -3.77 30.22 6.06
C ASP A 560 -3.93 29.72 4.62
N ILE A 561 -5.19 29.60 4.18
CA ILE A 561 -5.55 29.12 2.85
C ILE A 561 -6.41 30.18 2.17
N ASN A 562 -5.97 30.63 0.98
CA ASN A 562 -6.80 31.43 0.09
C ASN A 562 -7.29 30.56 -1.08
N GLY A 563 -8.57 30.19 -1.04
CA GLY A 563 -9.20 29.28 -2.00
C GLY A 563 -9.71 29.97 -3.27
N ASN A 564 -9.67 29.24 -4.39
CA ASN A 564 -10.35 29.61 -5.64
C ASN A 564 -11.17 28.41 -6.13
N SER A 565 -12.47 28.39 -5.79
CA SER A 565 -13.33 27.22 -5.95
C SER A 565 -12.73 25.96 -5.30
N LEU A 566 -12.17 26.14 -4.10
CA LEU A 566 -11.38 25.12 -3.41
C LEU A 566 -12.25 23.96 -2.93
N ASN A 567 -11.77 22.74 -3.15
CA ASN A 567 -12.27 21.52 -2.53
C ASN A 567 -11.27 21.01 -1.48
N ILE A 568 -11.70 20.91 -0.22
CA ILE A 568 -10.94 20.29 0.86
C ILE A 568 -11.53 18.89 1.10
N ASN A 569 -10.81 17.86 0.68
CA ASN A 569 -11.29 16.48 0.75
C ASN A 569 -11.21 15.88 2.16
N GLN A 570 -11.84 14.71 2.33
CA GLN A 570 -11.98 14.02 3.61
C GLN A 570 -10.62 13.85 4.30
N ARG A 571 -10.56 14.19 5.59
CA ARG A 571 -9.37 14.07 6.46
C ARG A 571 -8.11 14.78 5.93
N ALA A 572 -8.25 15.79 5.07
CA ALA A 572 -7.12 16.53 4.50
C ALA A 572 -6.11 17.03 5.56
N PHE A 573 -6.60 17.53 6.70
CA PHE A 573 -5.80 18.03 7.84
C PHE A 573 -6.14 17.30 9.15
N ASP A 574 -6.60 16.05 9.09
CA ASP A 574 -6.90 15.26 10.29
C ASP A 574 -5.61 14.93 11.07
N SER A 575 -5.71 14.93 12.40
CA SER A 575 -4.65 14.60 13.34
C SER A 575 -3.47 15.58 13.30
N CYS A 576 -3.72 16.84 12.93
CA CYS A 576 -2.71 17.90 13.00
C CYS A 576 -2.55 18.39 14.45
N GLY A 577 -1.68 17.70 15.21
CA GLY A 577 -1.55 17.87 16.66
C GLY A 577 -1.14 19.27 17.13
N GLU A 578 -0.43 20.02 16.29
CA GLU A 578 0.10 21.36 16.59
C GLU A 578 -0.78 22.51 16.07
N LEU A 579 -1.85 22.20 15.31
CA LEU A 579 -2.65 23.21 14.62
C LEU A 579 -3.46 24.04 15.61
N ALA A 580 -3.08 25.31 15.76
CA ALA A 580 -3.70 26.24 16.69
C ALA A 580 -4.70 27.18 16.02
N ASN A 581 -4.40 27.65 14.80
CA ASN A 581 -5.19 28.65 14.10
C ASN A 581 -5.47 28.25 12.65
N ILE A 582 -6.72 28.37 12.23
CA ILE A 582 -7.14 28.17 10.84
C ILE A 582 -7.78 29.45 10.32
N THR A 583 -7.31 29.93 9.17
CA THR A 583 -7.93 31.00 8.39
C THR A 583 -8.13 30.52 6.95
N ILE A 584 -9.38 30.51 6.49
CA ILE A 584 -9.75 30.13 5.13
C ILE A 584 -10.53 31.28 4.49
N THR A 585 -9.96 31.83 3.42
CA THR A 585 -10.49 32.97 2.66
C THR A 585 -10.75 32.60 1.20
N GLY A 586 -11.43 33.50 0.46
CA GLY A 586 -11.72 33.30 -0.96
C GLY A 586 -12.98 32.48 -1.22
N SER A 587 -12.97 31.69 -2.30
CA SER A 587 -14.11 30.88 -2.74
C SER A 587 -13.89 29.39 -2.45
N ILE A 588 -14.82 28.77 -1.73
CA ILE A 588 -14.83 27.35 -1.40
C ILE A 588 -15.98 26.67 -2.14
N ASN A 589 -15.69 25.57 -2.83
CA ASN A 589 -16.70 24.73 -3.47
C ASN A 589 -17.22 23.65 -2.52
N SER A 590 -16.31 22.99 -1.79
CA SER A 590 -16.70 21.99 -0.79
C SER A 590 -15.64 21.82 0.29
N ILE A 591 -16.11 21.48 1.49
CA ILE A 591 -15.32 20.93 2.59
C ILE A 591 -15.89 19.55 2.84
N SER A 592 -15.06 18.57 3.16
CA SER A 592 -15.50 17.21 3.50
C SER A 592 -15.46 16.96 5.00
N GLU A 593 -16.19 15.93 5.44
CA GLU A 593 -16.20 15.47 6.83
C GLU A 593 -14.78 15.17 7.34
N TYR A 594 -14.57 15.37 8.64
CA TYR A 594 -13.30 15.10 9.33
C TYR A 594 -12.08 15.87 8.81
N SER A 595 -12.25 16.86 7.91
CA SER A 595 -11.16 17.59 7.26
C SER A 595 -10.20 18.25 8.26
N PHE A 596 -10.67 18.63 9.46
CA PHE A 596 -9.87 19.23 10.55
C PHE A 596 -10.09 18.50 11.89
N SER A 597 -10.35 17.18 11.85
CA SER A 597 -10.58 16.39 13.06
C SER A 597 -9.29 16.07 13.82
N ASN A 598 -9.40 15.71 15.10
CA ASN A 598 -8.27 15.39 15.99
C ASN A 598 -7.19 16.48 16.04
N CYS A 599 -7.59 17.75 16.08
CA CYS A 599 -6.70 18.90 16.24
C CYS A 599 -6.81 19.44 17.69
N PRO A 600 -6.14 18.82 18.68
CA PRO A 600 -6.35 19.14 20.09
C PRO A 600 -5.89 20.54 20.49
N LYS A 601 -5.01 21.18 19.71
CA LYS A 601 -4.52 22.55 19.98
C LYS A 601 -5.31 23.63 19.25
N LEU A 602 -6.33 23.29 18.46
CA LEU A 602 -7.09 24.25 17.65
C LEU A 602 -7.91 25.18 18.55
N VAL A 603 -7.57 26.46 18.55
CA VAL A 603 -8.19 27.53 19.36
C VAL A 603 -9.02 28.48 18.51
N PHE A 604 -8.51 28.89 17.34
CA PHE A 604 -9.14 29.90 16.49
C PHE A 604 -9.50 29.36 15.11
N VAL A 605 -10.75 29.59 14.71
CA VAL A 605 -11.29 29.16 13.41
C VAL A 605 -11.95 30.33 12.70
N ASN A 606 -11.43 30.69 11.52
CA ASN A 606 -12.00 31.74 10.69
C ASN A 606 -12.28 31.26 9.26
N PHE A 607 -13.55 31.12 8.93
CA PHE A 607 -14.06 30.85 7.58
C PHE A 607 -14.67 32.12 6.99
N SER A 608 -13.80 33.07 6.64
CA SER A 608 -14.13 34.28 5.86
C SER A 608 -14.22 33.97 4.36
N CYS A 609 -15.01 32.95 4.02
CA CYS A 609 -15.17 32.44 2.67
C CYS A 609 -16.63 32.03 2.40
N THR A 610 -17.00 31.84 1.14
CA THR A 610 -18.36 31.44 0.75
C THR A 610 -18.57 29.95 0.99
N VAL A 611 -18.98 29.55 2.19
CA VAL A 611 -19.37 28.15 2.51
C VAL A 611 -20.84 28.15 2.92
N THR A 612 -21.71 27.61 2.07
CA THR A 612 -23.15 27.54 2.35
C THR A 612 -23.49 26.39 3.30
N GLN A 613 -22.89 25.23 3.07
CA GLN A 613 -23.15 24.00 3.83
C GLN A 613 -21.89 23.58 4.58
N PHE A 614 -21.89 23.67 5.91
CA PHE A 614 -20.77 23.20 6.73
C PHE A 614 -20.97 21.72 7.07
N PRO A 615 -20.07 20.80 6.66
CA PRO A 615 -20.27 19.37 6.82
C PRO A 615 -20.26 18.88 8.26
N SER A 616 -20.75 17.67 8.46
CA SER A 616 -20.67 16.97 9.75
C SER A 616 -19.22 16.63 10.13
N ASN A 617 -18.95 16.59 11.44
CA ASN A 617 -17.70 16.08 12.02
C ASN A 617 -16.41 16.80 11.58
N VAL A 618 -16.48 18.01 11.00
CA VAL A 618 -15.28 18.72 10.50
C VAL A 618 -14.22 18.92 11.59
N PHE A 619 -14.63 19.29 12.81
CA PHE A 619 -13.75 19.47 13.98
C PHE A 619 -13.89 18.37 15.04
N TYR A 620 -14.32 17.17 14.65
CA TYR A 620 -14.50 16.05 15.58
C TYR A 620 -13.23 15.80 16.41
N HIS A 621 -13.37 15.58 17.73
CA HIS A 621 -12.25 15.44 18.67
C HIS A 621 -11.25 16.63 18.70
N SER A 622 -11.73 17.86 18.48
CA SER A 622 -10.94 19.10 18.65
C SER A 622 -11.56 19.98 19.75
N PRO A 623 -11.29 19.71 21.04
CA PRO A 623 -12.12 20.22 22.16
C PRO A 623 -11.80 21.64 22.64
N ASN A 624 -10.75 22.28 22.10
CA ASN A 624 -10.17 23.52 22.64
C ASN A 624 -10.47 24.78 21.80
N ILE A 625 -11.47 24.74 20.94
CA ILE A 625 -11.83 25.91 20.11
C ILE A 625 -12.44 26.98 21.02
N GLU A 626 -12.00 28.22 20.90
CA GLU A 626 -12.50 29.32 21.73
C GLU A 626 -13.35 30.30 20.91
N GLN A 627 -12.96 30.52 19.66
CA GLN A 627 -13.55 31.52 18.77
C GLN A 627 -13.75 30.98 17.35
N VAL A 628 -14.93 31.22 16.79
CA VAL A 628 -15.32 30.78 15.45
C VAL A 628 -16.01 31.90 14.68
N TYR A 629 -15.60 32.11 13.42
CA TYR A 629 -16.19 33.07 12.49
C TYR A 629 -16.62 32.39 11.18
N PHE A 630 -17.86 32.63 10.75
CA PHE A 630 -18.41 32.16 9.47
C PHE A 630 -19.05 33.30 8.67
N TYR A 631 -18.77 33.32 7.36
CA TYR A 631 -19.39 34.23 6.40
C TYR A 631 -20.44 33.51 5.52
N ARG A 632 -21.72 33.92 5.60
CA ARG A 632 -22.84 33.42 4.77
C ARG A 632 -23.10 31.89 4.84
N LEU A 633 -23.13 31.36 6.04
CA LEU A 633 -23.42 29.94 6.28
C LEU A 633 -24.93 29.69 6.30
N THR A 634 -25.45 28.71 5.55
CA THR A 634 -26.88 28.32 5.58
C THR A 634 -27.17 27.15 6.51
N THR A 635 -26.27 26.17 6.62
CA THR A 635 -26.47 25.00 7.49
C THR A 635 -25.20 24.65 8.24
N LEU A 636 -25.32 24.45 9.56
CA LEU A 636 -24.24 23.93 10.41
C LEU A 636 -24.44 22.42 10.63
N GLY A 637 -23.48 21.62 10.17
CA GLY A 637 -23.57 20.16 10.15
C GLY A 637 -23.45 19.48 11.51
N GLU A 638 -23.81 18.19 11.55
CA GLU A 638 -23.83 17.39 12.76
C GLU A 638 -22.46 17.34 13.48
N ASN A 639 -22.46 17.41 14.81
CA ASN A 639 -21.26 17.33 15.65
C ASN A 639 -20.18 18.38 15.34
N SER A 640 -20.50 19.49 14.65
CA SER A 640 -19.52 20.51 14.24
C SER A 640 -18.62 20.99 15.38
N PHE A 641 -19.19 21.25 16.56
CA PHE A 641 -18.48 21.68 17.78
C PHE A 641 -18.79 20.75 18.96
N HIS A 642 -18.93 19.45 18.70
CA HIS A 642 -19.22 18.47 19.74
C HIS A 642 -18.14 18.44 20.83
N SER A 643 -18.56 18.53 22.10
CA SER A 643 -17.73 18.55 23.31
C SER A 643 -16.70 19.68 23.34
N ASN A 644 -16.99 20.80 22.66
CA ASN A 644 -16.12 21.96 22.63
C ASN A 644 -16.34 22.87 23.86
N SER A 645 -15.89 22.40 25.02
CA SER A 645 -16.14 23.07 26.30
C SER A 645 -15.47 24.43 26.44
N LYS A 646 -14.54 24.81 25.56
CA LYS A 646 -13.83 26.09 25.56
C LYS A 646 -14.49 27.16 24.69
N LEU A 647 -15.45 26.79 23.85
CA LEU A 647 -16.11 27.71 22.93
C LEU A 647 -16.81 28.84 23.69
N GLN A 648 -16.41 30.08 23.42
CA GLN A 648 -16.94 31.30 24.05
C GLN A 648 -17.68 32.18 23.05
N LEU A 649 -17.14 32.30 21.83
CA LEU A 649 -17.65 33.18 20.78
C LEU A 649 -17.86 32.42 19.48
N ILE A 650 -19.06 32.54 18.92
CA ILE A 650 -19.36 32.12 17.56
C ILE A 650 -20.11 33.25 16.85
N GLU A 651 -19.56 33.71 15.72
CA GLU A 651 -20.16 34.71 14.86
C GLU A 651 -20.52 34.08 13.51
N ILE A 652 -21.80 34.13 13.14
CA ILE A 652 -22.31 33.64 11.86
C ILE A 652 -23.01 34.80 11.15
N GLN A 653 -22.44 35.27 10.04
CA GLN A 653 -22.99 36.41 9.31
C GLN A 653 -24.12 36.02 8.35
N GLU A 654 -25.35 36.36 8.74
CA GLU A 654 -26.62 36.24 7.99
C GLU A 654 -26.92 34.82 7.42
N GLN A 655 -28.15 34.61 6.95
CA GLN A 655 -28.57 33.43 6.16
C GLN A 655 -28.56 32.04 6.82
N LEU A 656 -28.09 31.86 8.06
CA LEU A 656 -28.20 30.55 8.75
C LEU A 656 -29.67 30.13 8.84
N GLN A 657 -29.98 28.95 8.32
CA GLN A 657 -31.33 28.35 8.24
C GLN A 657 -31.47 27.13 9.14
N GLU A 658 -30.40 26.36 9.34
CA GLU A 658 -30.45 25.08 10.06
C GLU A 658 -29.19 24.86 10.93
N ILE A 659 -29.42 24.40 12.16
CA ILE A 659 -28.40 23.84 13.05
C ILE A 659 -28.73 22.37 13.26
N GLN A 660 -27.85 21.46 12.83
CA GLN A 660 -28.10 20.03 12.90
C GLN A 660 -27.84 19.44 14.30
N GLN A 661 -28.12 18.14 14.43
CA GLN A 661 -27.98 17.40 15.69
C GLN A 661 -26.58 17.53 16.30
N ASN A 662 -26.53 17.62 17.64
CA ASN A 662 -25.29 17.69 18.43
C ASN A 662 -24.31 18.84 18.07
N SER A 663 -24.70 19.82 17.26
CA SER A 663 -23.77 20.84 16.73
C SER A 663 -22.97 21.57 17.81
N PHE A 664 -23.58 21.87 18.95
CA PHE A 664 -22.95 22.48 20.14
C PHE A 664 -23.05 21.59 21.39
N TYR A 665 -23.15 20.26 21.22
CA TYR A 665 -23.23 19.33 22.34
C TYR A 665 -22.09 19.57 23.34
N GLN A 666 -22.39 19.77 24.62
CA GLN A 666 -21.44 20.03 25.70
C GLN A 666 -20.52 21.26 25.50
N CYS A 667 -20.97 22.29 24.76
CA CYS A 667 -20.30 23.60 24.71
C CYS A 667 -20.57 24.42 25.98
N SER A 668 -20.04 23.96 27.12
CA SER A 668 -20.40 24.44 28.46
C SER A 668 -20.00 25.89 28.77
N ASN A 669 -19.05 26.49 28.03
CA ASN A 669 -18.65 27.89 28.18
C ASN A 669 -19.37 28.87 27.24
N LEU A 670 -20.24 28.37 26.35
CA LEU A 670 -20.99 29.21 25.42
C LEU A 670 -22.00 30.06 26.19
N ALA A 671 -21.77 31.37 26.30
CA ALA A 671 -22.54 32.26 27.18
C ALA A 671 -23.68 32.98 26.46
N SER A 672 -23.43 33.45 25.24
CA SER A 672 -24.42 34.15 24.42
C SER A 672 -24.16 33.88 22.94
N VAL A 673 -25.21 33.54 22.20
CA VAL A 673 -25.19 33.44 20.73
C VAL A 673 -26.37 34.22 20.19
N SER A 674 -26.11 35.09 19.22
CA SER A 674 -27.16 35.74 18.45
C SER A 674 -27.35 34.97 17.15
N PHE A 675 -28.55 34.40 16.97
CA PHE A 675 -28.89 33.72 15.73
C PHE A 675 -29.60 34.68 14.77
N PRO A 676 -29.36 34.57 13.45
CA PRO A 676 -30.07 35.39 12.48
C PRO A 676 -31.55 35.00 12.42
N ASN A 677 -32.40 35.95 12.01
CA ASN A 677 -33.84 35.74 11.87
C ASN A 677 -34.23 34.70 10.80
N THR A 678 -33.26 34.22 10.01
CA THR A 678 -33.43 33.19 9.00
C THR A 678 -33.39 31.76 9.55
N LEU A 679 -33.00 31.56 10.82
CA LEU A 679 -32.86 30.24 11.42
C LEU A 679 -34.24 29.62 11.67
N THR A 680 -34.54 28.52 10.98
CA THR A 680 -35.84 27.84 11.05
C THR A 680 -35.78 26.48 11.74
N ILE A 681 -34.63 25.79 11.72
CA ILE A 681 -34.50 24.42 12.24
C ILE A 681 -33.38 24.33 13.30
N ILE A 682 -33.71 23.73 14.45
CA ILE A 682 -32.75 23.32 15.48
C ILE A 682 -32.84 21.80 15.67
N GLY A 683 -31.75 21.08 15.48
CA GLY A 683 -31.68 19.64 15.60
C GLY A 683 -31.68 19.12 17.04
N SER A 684 -31.85 17.81 17.20
CA SER A 684 -31.84 17.15 18.51
C SER A 684 -30.48 17.32 19.21
N PHE A 685 -30.49 17.52 20.52
CA PHE A 685 -29.29 17.73 21.35
C PHE A 685 -28.38 18.89 20.90
N ALA A 686 -28.85 19.80 20.04
CA ALA A 686 -28.02 20.84 19.42
C ALA A 686 -27.25 21.69 20.45
N PHE A 687 -27.86 22.03 21.60
CA PHE A 687 -27.27 22.78 22.71
C PHE A 687 -27.29 22.00 24.03
N TYR A 688 -27.27 20.67 23.97
CA TYR A 688 -27.26 19.83 25.17
C TYR A 688 -26.07 20.18 26.09
N ARG A 689 -26.32 20.44 27.38
CA ARG A 689 -25.30 20.85 28.38
C ARG A 689 -24.50 22.11 28.01
N CYS A 690 -25.08 23.04 27.26
CA CYS A 690 -24.56 24.40 27.11
C CYS A 690 -24.83 25.24 28.36
N SER A 691 -24.16 24.90 29.46
CA SER A 691 -24.51 25.35 30.82
C SER A 691 -24.42 26.85 31.07
N LYS A 692 -23.67 27.62 30.28
CA LYS A 692 -23.54 29.08 30.44
C LYS A 692 -24.48 29.92 29.59
N LEU A 693 -25.30 29.31 28.73
CA LEU A 693 -26.27 30.06 27.93
C LEU A 693 -27.27 30.75 28.86
N ILE A 694 -27.44 32.07 28.71
CA ILE A 694 -28.31 32.87 29.59
C ILE A 694 -29.63 33.25 28.91
N TYR A 695 -29.56 33.75 27.67
CA TYR A 695 -30.70 34.22 26.90
C TYR A 695 -30.63 33.70 25.48
N LEU A 696 -31.77 33.22 24.97
CA LEU A 696 -31.91 32.78 23.59
C LEU A 696 -33.15 33.42 22.97
N SER A 697 -33.02 33.88 21.73
CA SER A 697 -34.14 34.44 20.96
C SER A 697 -34.08 33.92 19.53
N PHE A 698 -35.19 33.39 19.06
CA PHE A 698 -35.32 32.84 17.72
C PHE A 698 -36.57 33.39 17.05
N SER A 699 -36.43 33.95 15.84
CA SER A 699 -37.46 34.79 15.19
C SER A 699 -38.43 34.05 14.26
N SER A 700 -38.12 32.83 13.82
CA SER A 700 -38.87 32.15 12.74
C SER A 700 -38.81 30.61 12.76
N LEU A 701 -38.67 29.99 13.94
CA LEU A 701 -38.51 28.53 14.04
C LEU A 701 -39.72 27.75 13.49
N THR A 702 -39.44 26.71 12.71
CA THR A 702 -40.41 25.72 12.23
C THR A 702 -40.21 24.36 12.90
N SER A 703 -39.02 24.09 13.47
CA SER A 703 -38.72 22.83 14.14
C SER A 703 -37.67 22.99 15.26
N ILE A 704 -37.91 22.28 16.37
CA ILE A 704 -36.99 22.13 17.50
C ILE A 704 -36.82 20.63 17.75
N GLY A 705 -35.58 20.17 17.89
CA GLY A 705 -35.26 18.77 18.13
C GLY A 705 -35.42 18.34 19.59
N GLU A 706 -35.40 17.02 19.80
CA GLU A 706 -35.47 16.44 21.15
C GLU A 706 -34.22 16.79 21.96
N SER A 707 -34.40 17.09 23.25
CA SER A 707 -33.30 17.46 24.17
C SER A 707 -32.43 18.64 23.68
N ALA A 708 -32.95 19.48 22.77
CA ALA A 708 -32.17 20.54 22.13
C ALA A 708 -31.47 21.47 23.13
N PHE A 709 -32.10 21.79 24.26
CA PHE A 709 -31.56 22.66 25.31
C PHE A 709 -31.46 21.95 26.67
N GLU A 710 -31.47 20.61 26.72
CA GLU A 710 -31.40 19.89 28.00
C GLU A 710 -30.11 20.25 28.77
N SER A 711 -30.23 20.47 30.07
CA SER A 711 -29.17 20.84 31.01
C SER A 711 -28.48 22.19 30.72
N CYS A 712 -29.18 23.16 30.12
CA CYS A 712 -28.72 24.54 30.06
C CYS A 712 -29.00 25.27 31.39
N ALA A 713 -28.17 24.98 32.41
CA ALA A 713 -28.44 25.35 33.81
C ALA A 713 -28.56 26.86 34.08
N GLU A 714 -27.83 27.71 33.35
CA GLU A 714 -27.87 29.17 33.50
C GLU A 714 -28.94 29.86 32.64
N LEU A 715 -29.70 29.10 31.84
CA LEU A 715 -30.68 29.65 30.92
C LEU A 715 -31.83 30.29 31.70
N LEU A 716 -31.96 31.62 31.63
CA LEU A 716 -32.98 32.37 32.34
C LEU A 716 -34.27 32.47 31.52
N TYR A 717 -34.15 32.73 30.22
CA TYR A 717 -35.28 33.01 29.35
C TYR A 717 -35.01 32.58 27.90
N VAL A 718 -36.04 32.04 27.25
CA VAL A 718 -36.02 31.68 25.83
C VAL A 718 -37.22 32.30 25.14
N GLN A 719 -36.97 33.09 24.09
CA GLN A 719 -38.01 33.61 23.21
C GLN A 719 -38.10 32.73 21.96
N LEU A 720 -39.25 32.07 21.77
CA LEU A 720 -39.50 31.19 20.65
C LEU A 720 -40.57 31.80 19.72
N TYR A 721 -40.15 32.59 18.75
CA TYR A 721 -41.00 32.98 17.63
C TYR A 721 -40.98 31.90 16.55
N GLY A 722 -42.16 31.48 16.10
CA GLY A 722 -42.25 30.40 15.13
C GLY A 722 -43.63 29.77 15.07
N SER A 723 -43.77 28.80 14.17
CA SER A 723 -44.95 27.95 14.02
C SER A 723 -44.49 26.51 14.04
N TYR A 724 -44.71 25.82 15.15
CA TYR A 724 -44.39 24.41 15.34
C TYR A 724 -45.46 23.74 16.23
N PRO A 725 -45.79 22.46 15.98
CA PRO A 725 -46.94 21.80 16.61
C PRO A 725 -46.67 21.34 18.04
N THR A 726 -45.42 21.16 18.44
CA THR A 726 -45.10 20.53 19.73
C THR A 726 -43.90 21.15 20.43
N ILE A 727 -43.90 21.18 21.76
CA ILE A 727 -42.67 21.29 22.55
C ILE A 727 -42.04 19.90 22.64
N PRO A 728 -40.81 19.68 22.12
CA PRO A 728 -40.22 18.35 22.00
C PRO A 728 -39.92 17.67 23.33
N VAL A 729 -39.70 16.35 23.25
CA VAL A 729 -39.27 15.51 24.38
C VAL A 729 -37.99 16.09 24.98
N LYS A 730 -37.97 16.30 26.30
CA LYS A 730 -36.83 16.81 27.07
C LYS A 730 -36.26 18.15 26.61
N ALA A 731 -36.99 18.94 25.80
CA ALA A 731 -36.46 20.14 25.14
C ALA A 731 -35.69 21.08 26.08
N PHE A 732 -36.20 21.29 27.31
CA PHE A 732 -35.61 22.15 28.34
C PHE A 732 -35.35 21.40 29.66
N LYS A 733 -35.22 20.07 29.62
CA LYS A 733 -35.03 19.27 30.84
C LYS A 733 -33.81 19.77 31.65
N SER A 734 -33.96 19.89 32.96
CA SER A 734 -32.94 20.35 33.91
C SER A 734 -32.40 21.76 33.64
N CYS A 735 -33.15 22.64 32.96
CA CYS A 735 -32.89 24.08 32.90
C CYS A 735 -33.36 24.77 34.20
N SER A 736 -32.61 24.58 35.29
CA SER A 736 -33.05 24.93 36.64
C SER A 736 -33.31 26.42 36.89
N LYS A 737 -32.63 27.32 36.16
CA LYS A 737 -32.83 28.78 36.24
C LYS A 737 -33.85 29.34 35.25
N LEU A 738 -34.42 28.50 34.37
CA LEU A 738 -35.38 28.93 33.36
C LEU A 738 -36.63 29.44 34.06
N ASN A 739 -36.84 30.76 34.01
CA ASN A 739 -37.95 31.42 34.71
C ASN A 739 -39.15 31.71 33.80
N GLY A 740 -38.93 31.76 32.48
CA GLY A 740 -39.96 32.02 31.49
C GLY A 740 -39.58 31.55 30.09
N VAL A 741 -40.60 31.23 29.31
CA VAL A 741 -40.48 30.97 27.87
C VAL A 741 -41.50 31.85 27.16
N GLY A 742 -41.03 32.70 26.25
CA GLY A 742 -41.87 33.59 25.45
C GLY A 742 -42.41 32.88 24.22
N PHE A 743 -43.73 32.99 24.00
CA PHE A 743 -44.45 32.40 22.87
C PHE A 743 -45.35 33.46 22.23
N ASP A 744 -44.88 34.12 21.17
CA ASP A 744 -45.67 35.19 20.54
C ASP A 744 -46.64 34.64 19.46
N ASN A 745 -46.52 33.35 19.10
CA ASN A 745 -47.46 32.58 18.25
C ASN A 745 -47.85 31.23 18.89
N ALA A 746 -48.19 31.25 20.19
CA ALA A 746 -48.58 30.07 20.98
C ALA A 746 -49.78 29.25 20.41
N GLY A 747 -50.51 29.79 19.43
CA GLY A 747 -51.71 29.17 18.85
C GLY A 747 -51.48 27.90 18.03
N THR A 748 -50.25 27.55 17.67
CA THR A 748 -49.96 26.34 16.86
C THR A 748 -49.58 25.12 17.68
N ILE A 749 -49.22 25.31 18.96
CA ILE A 749 -48.74 24.23 19.82
C ILE A 749 -49.92 23.39 20.31
N THR A 750 -49.98 22.14 19.88
CA THR A 750 -51.02 21.16 20.25
C THR A 750 -50.56 20.18 21.34
N GLU A 751 -49.25 19.99 21.53
CA GLU A 751 -48.72 19.05 22.53
C GLU A 751 -47.44 19.57 23.21
N ILE A 752 -47.35 19.41 24.53
CA ILE A 752 -46.09 19.47 25.28
C ILE A 752 -45.67 18.03 25.51
N ARG A 753 -44.57 17.57 24.90
CA ARG A 753 -44.15 16.16 24.95
C ARG A 753 -43.44 15.82 26.28
N ASP A 754 -43.10 14.54 26.42
CA ASP A 754 -42.57 13.95 27.65
C ASP A 754 -41.31 14.67 28.16
N GLU A 755 -41.25 14.89 29.47
CA GLU A 755 -40.13 15.51 30.18
C GLU A 755 -39.69 16.91 29.67
N ALA A 756 -40.50 17.59 28.84
CA ALA A 756 -40.13 18.85 28.17
C ALA A 756 -39.53 19.92 29.10
N PHE A 757 -40.08 20.08 30.31
CA PHE A 757 -39.62 21.00 31.37
C PHE A 757 -39.30 20.26 32.69
N TYR A 758 -38.93 18.97 32.62
CA TYR A 758 -38.56 18.19 33.79
C TYR A 758 -37.43 18.88 34.57
N GLN A 759 -37.56 19.05 35.88
CA GLN A 759 -36.58 19.75 36.74
C GLN A 759 -36.29 21.21 36.37
N CYS A 760 -37.21 21.91 35.70
CA CYS A 760 -37.16 23.37 35.55
C CYS A 760 -37.63 24.05 36.83
N THR A 761 -36.81 24.02 37.88
CA THR A 761 -37.22 24.43 39.24
C THR A 761 -37.66 25.89 39.37
N SER A 762 -37.18 26.80 38.51
CA SER A 762 -37.51 28.23 38.55
C SER A 762 -38.67 28.64 37.63
N ILE A 763 -39.22 27.71 36.85
CA ILE A 763 -40.17 28.04 35.79
C ILE A 763 -41.48 28.59 36.38
N ASN A 764 -41.85 29.80 35.95
CA ASN A 764 -43.05 30.47 36.40
C ASN A 764 -43.94 30.84 35.21
N ILE A 765 -44.59 29.83 34.64
CA ILE A 765 -45.58 30.05 33.59
C ILE A 765 -46.94 30.27 34.26
N SER A 766 -47.27 31.53 34.57
CA SER A 766 -48.53 31.89 35.21
C SER A 766 -49.76 31.75 34.29
N LEU A 767 -49.54 31.79 32.98
CA LEU A 767 -50.53 31.52 31.93
C LEU A 767 -49.84 30.67 30.87
N LEU A 768 -50.42 29.53 30.50
CA LEU A 768 -50.07 28.83 29.26
C LEU A 768 -50.97 29.41 28.16
N PRO A 769 -50.54 30.36 27.33
CA PRO A 769 -51.39 30.99 26.30
C PRO A 769 -51.63 30.07 25.09
N PHE A 770 -51.62 28.75 25.28
CA PHE A 770 -51.74 27.77 24.21
C PHE A 770 -53.21 27.45 23.92
N TYR A 771 -53.90 28.32 23.19
CA TYR A 771 -55.32 28.12 22.87
C TYR A 771 -55.61 26.80 22.10
N SER A 772 -54.59 26.18 21.50
CA SER A 772 -54.69 24.90 20.76
C SER A 772 -54.11 23.68 21.48
N LEU A 773 -53.59 23.82 22.72
CA LEU A 773 -52.97 22.71 23.45
C LEU A 773 -53.99 21.62 23.80
N GLN A 774 -53.73 20.39 23.36
CA GLN A 774 -54.57 19.21 23.55
C GLN A 774 -53.99 18.23 24.58
N ARG A 775 -52.65 18.09 24.64
CA ARG A 775 -51.98 17.09 25.48
C ARG A 775 -50.77 17.64 26.23
N ILE A 776 -50.66 17.23 27.50
CA ILE A 776 -49.50 17.45 28.36
C ILE A 776 -48.88 16.08 28.67
N GLY A 777 -47.66 15.88 28.18
CA GLY A 777 -46.94 14.61 28.19
C GLY A 777 -46.39 14.19 29.54
N ARG A 778 -45.88 12.96 29.60
CA ARG A 778 -45.42 12.29 30.81
C ARG A 778 -44.29 13.08 31.47
N SER A 779 -44.39 13.35 32.77
CA SER A 779 -43.37 14.08 33.55
C SER A 779 -42.97 15.46 32.98
N SER A 780 -43.79 16.06 32.11
CA SER A 780 -43.45 17.29 31.36
C SER A 780 -43.09 18.48 32.25
N PHE A 781 -43.71 18.64 33.42
CA PHE A 781 -43.42 19.66 34.43
C PHE A 781 -43.02 19.05 35.79
N CYS A 782 -42.53 17.81 35.80
CA CYS A 782 -42.11 17.16 37.04
C CYS A 782 -40.98 17.95 37.73
N GLN A 783 -41.10 18.15 39.05
CA GLN A 783 -40.19 18.96 39.89
C GLN A 783 -40.07 20.44 39.47
N CYS A 784 -41.12 21.03 38.90
CA CYS A 784 -41.21 22.47 38.65
C CYS A 784 -41.63 23.23 39.92
N ASP A 785 -40.72 23.34 40.89
CA ASP A 785 -41.03 23.79 42.24
C ASP A 785 -41.51 25.23 42.36
N TYR A 786 -41.24 26.13 41.40
CA TYR A 786 -41.67 27.53 41.45
C TYR A 786 -43.02 27.81 40.75
N LEU A 787 -43.64 26.78 40.15
CA LEU A 787 -44.94 26.90 39.48
C LEU A 787 -46.05 27.11 40.52
N LYS A 788 -46.58 28.35 40.63
CA LYS A 788 -47.54 28.71 41.69
C LYS A 788 -49.01 28.51 41.29
N LYS A 789 -49.40 29.02 40.13
CA LYS A 789 -50.78 28.98 39.62
C LYS A 789 -50.76 28.45 38.19
N LEU A 790 -51.57 27.44 37.92
CA LEU A 790 -51.66 26.81 36.61
C LEU A 790 -53.05 27.02 36.02
N LEU A 791 -53.12 27.79 34.94
CA LEU A 791 -54.29 27.94 34.08
C LEU A 791 -54.05 27.14 32.80
N LEU A 792 -54.70 25.99 32.67
CA LEU A 792 -54.61 25.13 31.50
C LEU A 792 -55.56 25.63 30.41
N SER A 793 -55.17 25.42 29.15
CA SER A 793 -56.04 25.71 28.00
C SER A 793 -57.33 24.88 28.05
N PRO A 794 -58.50 25.44 27.68
CA PRO A 794 -59.76 24.71 27.67
C PRO A 794 -59.79 23.54 26.67
N CYS A 795 -58.84 23.50 25.73
CA CYS A 795 -58.72 22.46 24.71
C CYS A 795 -57.95 21.22 25.18
N VAL A 796 -57.33 21.23 26.37
CA VAL A 796 -56.55 20.09 26.86
C VAL A 796 -57.50 18.93 27.22
N THR A 797 -57.31 17.80 26.53
CA THR A 797 -58.09 16.56 26.73
C THR A 797 -57.30 15.51 27.50
N THR A 798 -55.97 15.60 27.53
CA THR A 798 -55.08 14.60 28.14
C THR A 798 -53.97 15.25 28.97
N ILE A 799 -53.84 14.82 30.22
CA ILE A 799 -52.67 15.07 31.09
C ILE A 799 -52.09 13.71 31.47
N ASP A 800 -50.86 13.43 31.06
CA ASP A 800 -50.23 12.12 31.23
C ASP A 800 -49.64 11.89 32.64
N GLU A 801 -49.12 10.69 32.86
CA GLU A 801 -48.54 10.26 34.12
C GLU A 801 -47.43 11.19 34.59
N PHE A 802 -47.39 11.47 35.90
CA PHE A 802 -46.38 12.30 36.55
C PHE A 802 -46.22 13.74 36.00
N ALA A 803 -47.13 14.22 35.14
CA ALA A 803 -46.99 15.48 34.42
C ALA A 803 -46.58 16.67 35.31
N PHE A 804 -47.14 16.80 36.52
CA PHE A 804 -46.84 17.82 37.52
C PHE A 804 -46.35 17.23 38.85
N TYR A 805 -45.71 16.04 38.81
CA TYR A 805 -45.20 15.37 40.01
C TYR A 805 -44.22 16.27 40.77
N ARG A 806 -44.38 16.40 42.09
CA ARG A 806 -43.54 17.24 42.97
C ARG A 806 -43.46 18.73 42.55
N CYS A 807 -44.54 19.31 42.03
CA CYS A 807 -44.63 20.77 41.87
C CYS A 807 -45.02 21.42 43.21
N ASN A 808 -44.06 21.61 44.12
CA ASN A 808 -44.38 21.92 45.52
C ASN A 808 -45.01 23.30 45.75
N SER A 809 -44.74 24.32 44.94
CA SER A 809 -45.37 25.64 45.10
C SER A 809 -46.76 25.76 44.46
N LEU A 810 -47.22 24.72 43.76
CA LEU A 810 -48.49 24.75 43.05
C LEU A 810 -49.64 24.73 44.03
N TYR A 811 -50.34 25.86 44.17
CA TYR A 811 -51.40 26.01 45.18
C TYR A 811 -52.82 25.99 44.61
N VAL A 812 -52.98 26.35 43.33
CA VAL A 812 -54.25 26.29 42.59
C VAL A 812 -54.03 25.72 41.19
N VAL A 813 -54.83 24.69 40.85
CA VAL A 813 -54.93 24.12 39.51
C VAL A 813 -56.40 24.16 39.07
N ARG A 814 -56.66 24.79 37.92
CA ARG A 814 -57.95 24.67 37.24
C ARG A 814 -57.80 23.67 36.11
N LEU A 815 -58.35 22.47 36.28
CA LEU A 815 -58.37 21.49 35.21
C LEU A 815 -59.28 21.97 34.07
N PRO A 816 -58.97 21.63 32.82
CA PRO A 816 -59.77 22.00 31.67
C PRO A 816 -61.15 21.36 31.76
N PRO A 817 -62.22 22.06 31.32
CA PRO A 817 -63.56 21.49 31.33
C PRO A 817 -63.69 20.28 30.41
N ARG A 818 -62.85 20.14 29.36
CA ARG A 818 -62.86 19.04 28.37
C ARG A 818 -61.84 17.92 28.67
N LEU A 819 -61.24 17.91 29.85
CA LEU A 819 -60.23 16.90 30.20
C LEU A 819 -60.88 15.51 30.31
N ILE A 820 -60.39 14.55 29.50
CA ILE A 820 -60.88 13.16 29.44
C ILE A 820 -59.97 12.25 30.27
N THR A 821 -58.65 12.39 30.10
CA THR A 821 -57.65 11.50 30.68
C THR A 821 -56.73 12.25 31.64
N LEU A 822 -56.65 11.77 32.89
CA LEU A 822 -55.70 12.23 33.90
C LEU A 822 -54.83 11.05 34.35
N GLY A 823 -53.56 11.05 33.98
CA GLY A 823 -52.63 9.94 34.20
C GLY A 823 -52.23 9.73 35.67
N LYS A 824 -51.73 8.53 35.96
CA LYS A 824 -51.24 8.10 37.27
C LYS A 824 -50.23 9.10 37.86
N SER A 825 -50.39 9.45 39.13
CA SER A 825 -49.50 10.36 39.86
C SER A 825 -49.33 11.77 39.24
N ALA A 826 -50.26 12.22 38.39
CA ALA A 826 -50.11 13.48 37.65
C ALA A 826 -49.80 14.71 38.54
N PHE A 827 -50.37 14.81 39.73
CA PHE A 827 -50.13 15.87 40.73
C PHE A 827 -49.65 15.31 42.08
N TYR A 828 -48.99 14.14 42.07
CA TYR A 828 -48.48 13.53 43.30
C TYR A 828 -47.38 14.38 43.95
N GLU A 829 -47.42 14.50 45.28
CA GLU A 829 -46.53 15.35 46.07
C GLU A 829 -46.57 16.85 45.69
N CYS A 830 -47.68 17.35 45.14
CA CYS A 830 -47.96 18.80 45.03
C CYS A 830 -48.37 19.36 46.40
N ARG A 831 -47.39 19.53 47.30
CA ARG A 831 -47.63 19.75 48.74
C ARG A 831 -48.36 21.03 49.11
N ASN A 832 -48.49 22.03 48.23
CA ASN A 832 -49.27 23.24 48.50
C ASN A 832 -50.61 23.29 47.79
N LEU A 833 -51.00 22.25 47.03
CA LEU A 833 -52.23 22.27 46.24
C LEU A 833 -53.45 22.24 47.16
N GLU A 834 -54.20 23.34 47.23
CA GLU A 834 -55.33 23.50 48.16
C GLU A 834 -56.71 23.28 47.51
N SER A 835 -56.81 23.50 46.20
CA SER A 835 -58.09 23.48 45.47
C SER A 835 -57.93 22.78 44.13
N ILE A 836 -58.87 21.88 43.83
CA ILE A 836 -59.00 21.19 42.56
C ILE A 836 -60.46 21.18 42.12
N ASN A 837 -60.71 21.46 40.85
CA ASN A 837 -61.99 21.21 40.19
C ASN A 837 -61.76 20.11 39.15
N LEU A 838 -62.44 18.97 39.31
CA LEU A 838 -62.40 17.89 38.32
C LEU A 838 -63.16 18.28 37.05
N SER A 839 -62.90 17.59 35.94
CA SER A 839 -63.62 17.77 34.68
C SER A 839 -64.88 16.91 34.67
N ILE A 840 -65.97 17.42 34.08
CA ILE A 840 -67.23 16.68 33.90
C ILE A 840 -67.13 15.59 32.82
N PHE A 841 -66.12 15.61 31.96
CA PHE A 841 -65.90 14.60 30.91
C PHE A 841 -64.82 13.56 31.26
N MET A 842 -64.30 13.59 32.48
CA MET A 842 -63.24 12.67 32.90
C MET A 842 -63.80 11.26 33.12
N ASN A 843 -63.10 10.21 32.66
CA ASN A 843 -63.53 8.83 32.89
C ASN A 843 -63.12 8.31 34.28
N SER A 844 -61.93 8.70 34.73
CA SER A 844 -61.35 8.22 35.98
C SER A 844 -60.36 9.21 36.58
N VAL A 845 -60.21 9.15 37.91
CA VAL A 845 -59.07 9.71 38.63
C VAL A 845 -58.12 8.56 38.95
N GLU A 846 -56.96 8.54 38.27
CA GLU A 846 -56.00 7.43 38.38
C GLU A 846 -55.29 7.35 39.74
N GLU A 847 -54.60 6.23 39.98
CA GLU A 847 -53.89 5.97 41.24
C GLU A 847 -52.89 7.09 41.55
N TYR A 848 -52.82 7.51 42.82
CA TYR A 848 -51.89 8.54 43.31
C TYR A 848 -51.98 9.93 42.65
N SER A 849 -52.96 10.19 41.77
CA SER A 849 -53.05 11.43 40.99
C SER A 849 -52.99 12.71 41.82
N PHE A 850 -53.55 12.72 43.02
CA PHE A 850 -53.53 13.87 43.95
C PHE A 850 -53.01 13.49 45.33
N ALA A 851 -52.19 12.43 45.44
CA ALA A 851 -51.69 11.98 46.72
C ALA A 851 -50.60 12.92 47.30
N ASN A 852 -50.58 13.03 48.63
CA ASN A 852 -49.74 13.95 49.41
C ASN A 852 -49.94 15.44 49.03
N THR A 853 -51.20 15.85 48.86
CA THR A 853 -51.62 17.24 48.59
C THR A 853 -52.35 17.86 49.80
N ARG A 854 -52.64 19.17 49.76
CA ARG A 854 -53.37 19.91 50.81
C ARG A 854 -54.80 20.26 50.38
N ILE A 855 -55.38 19.46 49.49
CA ILE A 855 -56.69 19.74 48.91
C ILE A 855 -57.74 19.74 50.02
N LYS A 856 -58.50 20.83 50.13
CA LYS A 856 -59.52 21.03 51.19
C LYS A 856 -60.90 20.52 50.80
N GLN A 857 -61.22 20.52 49.51
CA GLN A 857 -62.50 20.07 48.98
C GLN A 857 -62.29 19.37 47.63
N VAL A 858 -63.02 18.28 47.41
CA VAL A 858 -63.06 17.57 46.14
C VAL A 858 -64.51 17.38 45.71
N ILE A 859 -64.80 17.74 44.45
CA ILE A 859 -66.10 17.50 43.80
C ILE A 859 -65.90 16.49 42.68
N ILE A 860 -66.64 15.37 42.76
CA ILE A 860 -66.58 14.23 41.83
C ILE A 860 -67.88 14.22 41.03
N TYR A 861 -67.77 14.51 39.73
CA TYR A 861 -68.90 14.58 38.80
C TYR A 861 -69.36 13.20 38.33
N PRO A 862 -70.60 13.08 37.80
CA PRO A 862 -71.18 11.79 37.43
C PRO A 862 -70.33 10.94 36.49
N GLY A 863 -70.31 9.63 36.72
CA GLY A 863 -69.62 8.65 35.87
C GLY A 863 -68.11 8.50 36.13
N ILE A 864 -67.51 9.30 37.02
CA ILE A 864 -66.08 9.23 37.32
C ILE A 864 -65.76 8.00 38.18
N ILE A 865 -64.72 7.23 37.78
CA ILE A 865 -64.14 6.15 38.60
C ILE A 865 -62.90 6.66 39.34
N VAL A 866 -62.94 6.70 40.67
CA VAL A 866 -61.79 7.09 41.51
C VAL A 866 -61.01 5.84 41.94
N LYS A 867 -59.79 5.69 41.43
CA LYS A 867 -58.92 4.51 41.64
C LYS A 867 -58.30 4.48 43.05
N PRO A 868 -57.77 3.31 43.50
CA PRO A 868 -57.09 3.22 44.79
C PRO A 868 -55.95 4.22 44.95
N ASN A 869 -55.81 4.80 46.14
CA ASN A 869 -54.81 5.80 46.51
C ASN A 869 -54.84 7.12 45.72
N ALA A 870 -55.86 7.40 44.90
CA ALA A 870 -55.98 8.64 44.13
C ALA A 870 -55.79 9.91 44.97
N PHE A 871 -56.38 9.94 46.18
CA PHE A 871 -56.28 11.01 47.17
C PHE A 871 -55.66 10.49 48.47
N LYS A 872 -54.51 9.84 48.39
CA LYS A 872 -53.80 9.31 49.57
C LYS A 872 -53.08 10.42 50.35
N ASN A 873 -53.15 10.39 51.69
CA ASN A 873 -52.56 11.37 52.61
C ASN A 873 -52.99 12.83 52.37
N CYS A 874 -54.23 13.06 51.95
CA CYS A 874 -54.80 14.41 51.80
C CYS A 874 -55.33 14.90 53.16
N ASN A 875 -54.43 15.19 54.10
CA ASN A 875 -54.80 15.37 55.50
C ASN A 875 -55.62 16.65 55.77
N GLU A 876 -55.61 17.64 54.87
CA GLU A 876 -56.41 18.88 55.01
C GLU A 876 -57.79 18.81 54.35
N LEU A 877 -58.16 17.65 53.82
CA LEU A 877 -59.47 17.44 53.21
C LEU A 877 -60.56 17.60 54.27
N VAL A 878 -61.56 18.45 53.98
CA VAL A 878 -62.71 18.73 54.85
C VAL A 878 -64.00 18.23 54.22
N ASN A 879 -64.17 18.41 52.91
CA ASN A 879 -65.40 18.07 52.20
C ASN A 879 -65.10 17.16 51.00
N ILE A 880 -65.86 16.07 50.87
CA ILE A 880 -65.89 15.22 49.67
C ILE A 880 -67.32 15.21 49.13
N GLU A 881 -67.50 15.66 47.89
CA GLU A 881 -68.78 15.67 47.18
C GLU A 881 -68.74 14.65 46.04
N VAL A 882 -69.65 13.67 46.08
CA VAL A 882 -69.76 12.59 45.10
C VAL A 882 -71.15 12.63 44.45
N TYR A 883 -71.18 12.91 43.15
CA TYR A 883 -72.41 12.92 42.35
C TYR A 883 -72.81 11.50 41.90
N SER A 884 -73.94 11.39 41.20
CA SER A 884 -74.53 10.11 40.83
C SER A 884 -73.67 9.29 39.89
N ASP A 885 -73.84 7.96 39.93
CA ASP A 885 -73.19 7.02 39.00
C ASP A 885 -71.64 7.03 39.04
N CYS A 886 -71.05 7.55 40.12
CA CYS A 886 -69.61 7.49 40.38
C CYS A 886 -69.22 6.15 41.01
N THR A 887 -68.00 5.68 40.77
CA THR A 887 -67.43 4.51 41.47
C THR A 887 -66.19 4.91 42.24
N ILE A 888 -66.21 4.77 43.56
CA ILE A 888 -65.05 4.99 44.42
C ILE A 888 -64.46 3.63 44.79
N CYS A 889 -63.21 3.39 44.40
CA CYS A 889 -62.51 2.13 44.68
C CYS A 889 -61.96 2.05 46.11
N PRO A 890 -61.65 0.83 46.61
CA PRO A 890 -61.02 0.65 47.92
C PRO A 890 -59.75 1.49 48.08
N ASN A 891 -59.58 2.11 49.24
CA ASN A 891 -58.48 3.01 49.61
C ASN A 891 -58.29 4.23 48.68
N ALA A 892 -59.32 4.65 47.94
CA ALA A 892 -59.27 5.83 47.08
C ALA A 892 -58.86 7.10 47.85
N PHE A 893 -59.37 7.26 49.08
CA PHE A 893 -59.07 8.40 49.94
C PHE A 893 -58.45 7.95 51.27
N THR A 894 -57.34 8.57 51.65
CA THR A 894 -56.79 8.46 53.01
C THR A 894 -56.45 9.84 53.56
N PHE A 895 -56.93 10.13 54.77
CA PHE A 895 -56.88 11.44 55.41
C PHE A 895 -56.90 11.26 56.94
N GLN A 896 -56.43 12.28 57.67
CA GLN A 896 -56.42 12.29 59.14
C GLN A 896 -57.51 13.18 59.75
N ASN A 897 -57.96 14.21 59.04
CA ASN A 897 -59.00 15.10 59.52
C ASN A 897 -60.38 14.42 59.50
N LYS A 898 -61.26 14.93 60.37
CA LYS A 898 -62.69 14.66 60.28
C LYS A 898 -63.26 15.28 59.00
N ILE A 899 -64.02 14.50 58.23
CA ILE A 899 -64.58 14.97 56.95
C ILE A 899 -66.10 14.95 56.93
N ASN A 900 -66.67 15.87 56.14
CA ASN A 900 -68.06 15.83 55.68
C ASN A 900 -68.12 15.15 54.33
N LEU A 901 -68.89 14.08 54.25
CA LEU A 901 -69.13 13.33 53.01
C LEU A 901 -70.51 13.68 52.47
N TYR A 902 -70.57 14.09 51.22
CA TYR A 902 -71.77 14.48 50.51
C TYR A 902 -72.00 13.49 49.36
N LEU A 903 -73.09 12.73 49.39
CA LEU A 903 -73.38 11.65 48.45
C LEU A 903 -74.71 11.89 47.73
N ALA A 904 -74.71 11.76 46.40
CA ALA A 904 -75.91 11.67 45.58
C ALA A 904 -76.32 10.21 45.30
N ASP A 905 -77.55 10.01 44.79
CA ASP A 905 -78.07 8.70 44.37
C ASP A 905 -77.12 7.93 43.44
N ASN A 906 -77.14 6.60 43.48
CA ASN A 906 -76.33 5.70 42.63
C ASN A 906 -74.81 5.82 42.78
N ALA A 907 -74.28 6.60 43.73
CA ALA A 907 -72.84 6.61 44.00
C ALA A 907 -72.40 5.26 44.63
N GLN A 908 -71.43 4.58 44.00
CA GLN A 908 -70.90 3.30 44.48
C GLN A 908 -69.62 3.52 45.29
N LEU A 909 -69.70 3.37 46.61
CA LEU A 909 -68.53 3.28 47.49
C LEU A 909 -68.19 1.79 47.70
N LEU A 910 -67.08 1.32 47.12
CA LEU A 910 -66.62 -0.05 47.35
C LEU A 910 -66.05 -0.20 48.78
N SER A 911 -65.88 -1.44 49.28
CA SER A 911 -65.40 -1.65 50.65
C SER A 911 -64.05 -0.95 50.91
N ASN A 912 -63.91 -0.32 52.08
CA ASN A 912 -62.72 0.45 52.49
C ASN A 912 -62.35 1.64 51.56
N SER A 913 -63.30 2.22 50.82
CA SER A 913 -63.05 3.37 49.92
C SER A 913 -62.55 4.64 50.60
N LEU A 914 -63.01 4.89 51.82
CA LEU A 914 -62.72 6.08 52.63
C LEU A 914 -62.06 5.66 53.95
N SER A 915 -61.16 6.49 54.47
CA SER A 915 -60.57 6.26 55.80
C SER A 915 -61.59 6.50 56.94
N ASN A 916 -61.31 5.98 58.14
CA ASN A 916 -62.25 5.87 59.26
C ASN A 916 -62.60 7.19 59.98
N HIS A 917 -62.44 8.35 59.35
CA HIS A 917 -62.58 9.68 59.96
C HIS A 917 -63.75 10.49 59.38
N ILE A 918 -64.86 9.85 59.04
CA ILE A 918 -66.06 10.56 58.56
C ILE A 918 -66.86 11.07 59.76
N GLU A 919 -67.13 12.37 59.81
CA GLU A 919 -67.89 13.02 60.90
C GLU A 919 -69.37 13.12 60.57
N SER A 920 -69.68 13.61 59.37
CA SER A 920 -71.05 13.75 58.89
C SER A 920 -71.20 13.19 57.48
N ILE A 921 -72.30 12.48 57.22
CA ILE A 921 -72.71 12.06 55.89
C ILE A 921 -74.00 12.78 55.52
N TYR A 922 -73.97 13.51 54.41
CA TYR A 922 -75.12 14.15 53.79
C TYR A 922 -75.52 13.34 52.56
N TYR A 923 -76.56 12.53 52.69
CA TYR A 923 -77.10 11.72 51.59
C TYR A 923 -78.28 12.42 50.94
N LEU A 924 -78.24 12.53 49.62
CA LEU A 924 -79.26 13.14 48.80
C LEU A 924 -79.83 12.10 47.83
N GLY A 925 -81.08 11.73 48.07
CA GLY A 925 -81.77 10.68 47.32
C GLY A 925 -82.93 11.17 46.44
N LYS A 926 -83.43 10.32 45.52
CA LYS A 926 -84.49 10.66 44.56
C LYS A 926 -85.76 11.11 45.27
N GLU A 927 -86.49 12.06 44.69
CA GLU A 927 -87.73 12.62 45.27
C GLU A 927 -88.81 11.56 45.57
N ASP A 928 -88.78 10.42 44.86
CA ASP A 928 -89.76 9.33 44.95
C ASP A 928 -89.45 8.27 46.03
N ASN A 929 -88.23 8.23 46.57
CA ASN A 929 -87.85 7.22 47.57
C ASN A 929 -88.33 7.61 48.98
N CYS A 930 -88.80 6.64 49.77
CA CYS A 930 -89.11 6.89 51.18
C CYS A 930 -87.81 7.06 52.01
N LEU A 931 -87.89 7.72 53.18
CA LEU A 931 -86.71 7.96 54.03
C LEU A 931 -86.01 6.65 54.43
N ASP A 932 -86.78 5.60 54.67
CA ASP A 932 -86.26 4.28 55.05
C ASP A 932 -85.52 3.59 53.89
N GLU A 933 -85.97 3.77 52.64
CA GLU A 933 -85.27 3.27 51.45
C GLU A 933 -83.94 4.00 51.23
N MET A 934 -83.91 5.33 51.41
CA MET A 934 -82.67 6.13 51.33
C MET A 934 -81.67 5.72 52.42
N VAL A 935 -82.13 5.47 53.64
CA VAL A 935 -81.30 5.00 54.76
C VAL A 935 -80.79 3.57 54.51
N ASN A 936 -81.63 2.69 53.98
CA ASN A 936 -81.23 1.32 53.61
C ASN A 936 -80.22 1.29 52.46
N GLU A 937 -80.39 2.17 51.47
CA GLU A 937 -79.45 2.35 50.36
C GLU A 937 -78.11 2.91 50.86
N LEU A 938 -78.16 3.89 51.77
CA LEU A 938 -76.95 4.39 52.44
C LEU A 938 -76.26 3.29 53.25
N HIS A 939 -76.98 2.47 54.01
CA HIS A 939 -76.43 1.31 54.74
C HIS A 939 -75.84 0.24 53.80
N ARG A 940 -76.36 0.11 52.57
CA ARG A 940 -75.77 -0.76 51.54
C ARG A 940 -74.46 -0.20 50.97
N ILE A 941 -74.38 1.12 50.82
CA ILE A 941 -73.25 1.82 50.20
C ILE A 941 -72.13 2.09 51.22
N TYR A 942 -72.47 2.30 52.50
CA TYR A 942 -71.53 2.58 53.57
C TYR A 942 -72.04 1.98 54.88
N GLU A 943 -71.22 1.20 55.58
CA GLU A 943 -71.53 0.69 56.92
C GLU A 943 -71.12 1.73 57.97
N PRO A 944 -72.07 2.49 58.57
CA PRO A 944 -71.72 3.58 59.46
C PRO A 944 -71.15 3.05 60.78
N LYS A 945 -69.99 3.60 61.17
CA LYS A 945 -69.38 3.31 62.47
C LYS A 945 -70.14 4.01 63.60
N PRO A 946 -70.08 3.51 64.84
CA PRO A 946 -70.70 4.18 65.99
C PRO A 946 -70.14 5.62 66.12
N ASN A 947 -71.04 6.61 66.20
CA ASN A 947 -70.79 8.06 66.30
C ASN A 947 -70.64 8.88 65.00
N VAL A 948 -71.15 8.42 63.85
CA VAL A 948 -71.26 9.23 62.61
C VAL A 948 -72.66 9.88 62.52
N PHE A 949 -72.73 11.18 62.24
CA PHE A 949 -74.00 11.87 62.03
C PHE A 949 -74.46 11.71 60.57
N ILE A 950 -75.63 11.12 60.35
CA ILE A 950 -76.21 10.95 59.01
C ILE A 950 -77.37 11.94 58.85
N TYR A 951 -77.26 12.79 57.83
CA TYR A 951 -78.28 13.75 57.42
C TYR A 951 -78.84 13.33 56.07
N VAL A 952 -80.11 12.93 56.05
CA VAL A 952 -80.83 12.55 54.83
C VAL A 952 -81.83 13.66 54.50
N SER A 953 -81.78 14.22 53.29
CA SER A 953 -82.73 15.25 52.85
C SER A 953 -83.49 14.82 51.59
N ARG A 954 -84.81 15.08 51.59
CA ARG A 954 -85.70 14.90 50.42
C ARG A 954 -85.78 16.15 49.52
N LYS A 955 -85.23 17.30 49.94
CA LYS A 955 -85.31 18.56 49.18
C LYS A 955 -83.99 19.35 49.24
N TYR A 956 -83.57 19.82 48.07
CA TYR A 956 -82.51 20.80 47.85
C TYR A 956 -82.85 22.14 48.51
N LYS A 957 -82.59 22.34 49.82
CA LYS A 957 -82.57 23.69 50.41
C LYS A 957 -81.45 23.84 51.44
N ASN A 958 -80.47 24.67 51.06
CA ASN A 958 -79.43 25.31 51.87
C ASN A 958 -78.31 24.44 52.45
N SER A 959 -77.66 23.65 51.60
CA SER A 959 -76.27 23.22 51.76
C SER A 959 -75.57 23.16 50.39
N THR A 960 -74.25 23.19 50.36
CA THR A 960 -73.31 23.53 49.28
C THR A 960 -73.47 22.89 47.89
N PHE A 961 -74.40 21.96 47.67
CA PHE A 961 -74.68 21.40 46.35
C PHE A 961 -75.33 22.38 45.35
N ALA A 962 -75.86 23.53 45.82
CA ALA A 962 -76.52 24.53 44.96
C ALA A 962 -75.99 25.95 45.18
N GLN A 963 -74.80 26.24 44.65
CA GLN A 963 -74.43 27.59 44.22
C GLN A 963 -74.02 27.68 42.73
N TYR A 964 -74.46 26.71 41.93
CA TYR A 964 -74.70 26.96 40.51
C TYR A 964 -76.13 26.52 40.19
N PRO A 965 -77.01 27.42 39.72
CA PRO A 965 -78.29 26.98 39.20
C PRO A 965 -77.99 26.19 37.93
N VAL A 966 -78.11 24.85 37.99
CA VAL A 966 -78.53 24.09 36.82
C VAL A 966 -80.03 24.40 36.64
N LYS A 967 -80.33 25.61 36.19
CA LYS A 967 -81.48 25.75 35.28
C LYS A 967 -81.15 24.84 34.12
N SER A 968 -82.14 24.09 33.65
CA SER A 968 -82.19 23.52 32.32
C SER A 968 -81.76 24.57 31.28
N ILE A 969 -80.46 24.69 31.07
CA ILE A 969 -79.90 25.06 29.81
C ILE A 969 -79.93 23.71 29.12
N SER A 970 -81.01 23.49 28.35
CA SER A 970 -80.78 23.04 26.99
C SER A 970 -79.58 23.85 26.54
N ILE A 971 -78.40 23.22 26.49
CA ILE A 971 -77.37 23.72 25.62
C ILE A 971 -78.00 23.43 24.25
N THR A 972 -78.89 24.33 23.81
CA THR A 972 -78.66 24.93 22.52
C THR A 972 -77.19 25.28 22.61
N LEU A 973 -76.39 24.49 21.89
CA LEU A 973 -75.12 24.97 21.38
C LEU A 973 -75.37 26.45 21.06
N PRO A 974 -74.48 27.39 21.41
CA PRO A 974 -74.41 28.55 20.56
C PRO A 974 -74.39 27.97 19.14
N GLU A 975 -75.46 28.18 18.39
CA GLU A 975 -75.36 28.12 16.94
C GLU A 975 -74.10 28.95 16.65
N ALA A 976 -73.09 28.25 16.11
CA ALA A 976 -71.67 28.60 16.08
C ALA A 976 -70.76 27.91 17.13
N ILE A 977 -70.73 26.57 17.13
CA ILE A 977 -69.47 25.80 17.29
C ILE A 977 -69.30 24.80 16.12
N ASP A 978 -69.87 25.11 14.95
CA ASP A 978 -69.55 24.43 13.68
C ASP A 978 -68.91 25.37 12.65
N ASN A 979 -68.69 26.65 12.99
CA ASN A 979 -68.14 27.64 12.04
C ASN A 979 -67.23 28.72 12.64
N TYR A 980 -66.73 28.56 13.88
CA TYR A 980 -65.57 29.36 14.28
C TYR A 980 -64.30 28.68 13.83
N ASP A 981 -63.97 29.00 12.58
CA ASP A 981 -62.62 29.02 12.06
C ASP A 981 -61.68 29.52 13.17
N CYS A 982 -60.68 28.70 13.54
CA CYS A 982 -59.63 29.05 14.51
C CYS A 982 -58.62 30.03 13.88
N SER A 983 -59.13 31.01 13.14
CA SER A 983 -58.38 32.10 12.55
C SER A 983 -59.06 33.42 12.93
N ALA A 984 -58.27 34.33 13.51
CA ALA A 984 -58.64 35.67 13.96
C ALA A 984 -59.42 35.80 15.29
N ILE A 985 -58.67 35.83 16.40
CA ILE A 985 -58.96 36.74 17.51
C ILE A 985 -57.82 37.75 17.58
N ILE A 986 -57.99 38.87 16.88
CA ILE A 986 -57.26 40.10 17.16
C ILE A 986 -57.89 40.67 18.45
N LEU A 987 -57.19 40.57 19.57
CA LEU A 987 -57.46 41.41 20.73
C LEU A 987 -57.07 42.84 20.34
N THR A 988 -58.04 43.66 19.95
CA THR A 988 -57.82 45.10 19.84
C THR A 988 -57.64 45.69 21.23
N GLU A 989 -56.55 46.44 21.39
CA GLU A 989 -56.27 47.29 22.55
C GLU A 989 -57.48 48.20 22.83
N LYS A 990 -58.21 47.95 23.92
CA LYS A 990 -58.82 49.01 24.74
C LYS A 990 -59.39 48.45 26.04
N GLN A 991 -58.93 49.06 27.13
CA GLN A 991 -59.48 49.03 28.49
C GLN A 991 -59.19 47.80 29.36
N CYS A 992 -57.97 47.77 29.89
CA CYS A 992 -57.73 47.36 31.28
C CYS A 992 -56.58 48.20 31.85
N HIS A 993 -56.93 49.27 32.57
CA HIS A 993 -56.00 49.96 33.45
C HIS A 993 -55.64 49.02 34.62
N PHE A 994 -54.45 48.44 34.59
CA PHE A 994 -53.81 47.91 35.80
C PHE A 994 -52.72 48.88 36.23
N ARG A 995 -52.93 49.50 37.40
CA ARG A 995 -51.91 50.22 38.16
C ARG A 995 -50.86 49.21 38.61
N PHE A 996 -49.61 49.42 38.22
CA PHE A 996 -48.45 48.76 38.80
C PHE A 996 -47.92 49.63 39.94
N ASP A 997 -48.27 49.30 41.18
CA ASP A 997 -47.61 49.84 42.36
C ASP A 997 -46.63 48.81 42.92
N ASN A 998 -45.35 49.23 42.99
CA ASN A 998 -44.22 48.65 43.71
C ASN A 998 -43.59 47.34 43.21
N PHE A 999 -42.60 47.48 42.32
CA PHE A 999 -41.31 46.79 42.47
C PHE A 999 -40.17 47.72 42.05
N ASN A 1000 -39.43 48.22 43.04
CA ASN A 1000 -38.12 48.87 42.86
C ASN A 1000 -37.06 47.78 42.78
N LEU A 1001 -36.35 47.66 41.65
CA LEU A 1001 -34.88 47.65 41.57
C LEU A 1001 -34.42 47.62 40.11
N PHE A 1002 -33.53 48.58 39.83
CA PHE A 1002 -33.02 49.06 38.54
C PHE A 1002 -32.00 48.11 37.88
N SER A 1003 -32.02 48.02 36.55
CA SER A 1003 -31.03 48.66 35.63
C SER A 1003 -31.09 48.00 34.24
N ASN A 1004 -30.93 48.82 33.18
CA ASN A 1004 -30.88 48.48 31.74
C ASN A 1004 -32.18 48.58 30.91
N PHE A 1005 -32.95 49.64 31.14
CA PHE A 1005 -33.92 50.17 30.19
C PHE A 1005 -33.25 51.22 29.29
N VAL A 1006 -32.63 50.79 28.17
CA VAL A 1006 -32.22 51.72 27.09
C VAL A 1006 -32.64 51.24 25.68
N PHE A 1007 -33.22 50.04 25.50
CA PHE A 1007 -33.49 49.53 24.14
C PHE A 1007 -34.98 49.44 23.73
N PHE A 1008 -35.94 49.86 24.56
CA PHE A 1008 -37.36 49.59 24.32
C PHE A 1008 -38.24 50.77 23.88
N ILE A 1009 -37.66 51.92 23.48
CA ILE A 1009 -38.43 53.07 22.93
C ILE A 1009 -38.02 53.37 21.47
N SER A 1010 -38.06 52.36 20.60
CA SER A 1010 -37.99 52.56 19.14
C SER A 1010 -38.91 51.64 18.33
N LEU A 1011 -39.71 50.78 18.96
CA LEU A 1011 -40.51 49.77 18.25
C LEU A 1011 -42.02 49.82 18.54
N ILE A 1012 -42.52 51.01 18.92
CA ILE A 1012 -43.95 51.33 18.82
C ILE A 1012 -44.07 52.59 17.96
N LYS A 1013 -43.84 52.39 16.66
CA LYS A 1013 -44.39 53.19 15.57
C LYS A 1013 -44.51 52.31 14.33
#